data_AF-A0A1T4YTM2-F1
#
_entry.id   AF-A0A1T4YTM2-F1
#
_cell.length_a   1.000
_cell.length_b   1.000
_cell.length_c   1.000
_cell.angle_alpha   90.00
_cell.angle_beta   90.00
_cell.angle_gamma   90.00
#
_symmetry.space_group_name_H-M   'P 1'
#
loop_
_entity.id
_entity.type
_entity.pdbx_description
1 polymer ?
#
loop_
_entity_poly.entity_id
_entity_poly.type
_entity_poly.pdbx_seq_one_letter_code
_entity_poly.pdbx_strand_id
1 'polypeptide(L)'
;MKRRGIIQRARDWMTTPIDEAVEQWFVDLMGGGTSSSGAIVNERNAITYSSFWAAVRAITKPIASLPLHLYERNGDGRERAYNHPLYSLLHEKPNPLMTSLSFRDALNTHLLVWGNGYAEIEYGADGMPKALWPLTPDRVTPRFSKTGDVEYLVTLPKGGTTILPKWRMFHLVGPGFDGLKGYSVVRMFRESIGMGMSVTEYGARFFGNGAKPGGVLEHPGSLKDKKQIDALREQWDDIHKGLNNAHRIAILEEGMQYKQIGIPPEDAQFLETRAFQRQEMAAIFGVPPHKIGSMENATFSNIEHQAQEFYTDTLLYWFSLWEQTIKLQIIPEFMHKKYYASFLVDGLLRGDIQSRYNAYATARQWGWMSINDIRNKENMNPIGPKGDVYLTPLNMINADDLDSVDPVEKVPILLDDEDERSLEFRTFEKTTKEQRQIRAAQNRSRLAKRYEQVFSNAVKRYLIQEAADIREAVTKHLGTRDSATFEVWLDEYYDDNEALKKRMKPAFLSLAGIVYEEASKEVGDKKAFTDEARAFMDKYLEAFAERYSGSSKGQLAKIVRDSFDEGLDPVVEIDVRLTEWEERRPEKVAMNETVQICGAIAKVAFAALGISKLRWMALGSDNCPYCQELNGTVVSIEQNFVSKDQSLESEDGTMNVRKPASHPPLHGGCVCQIVAE
;
A
#
# COMPACT_ATOMS: atom_id res chain seq x y z
N MET A 1 26.54 4.85 51.10
CA MET A 1 25.59 3.71 51.22
C MET A 1 24.22 3.88 50.50
N LYS A 2 24.01 4.89 49.61
CA LYS A 2 22.72 5.12 48.90
C LYS A 2 22.68 4.67 47.41
N ARG A 3 23.79 4.19 46.84
CA ARG A 3 23.90 3.87 45.39
C ARG A 3 23.26 2.52 44.97
N ARG A 4 22.98 1.60 45.92
CA ARG A 4 22.42 0.27 45.62
C ARG A 4 20.90 0.23 45.41
N GLY A 5 20.16 1.30 45.74
CA GLY A 5 18.70 1.32 45.66
C GLY A 5 18.10 1.83 44.34
N ILE A 6 18.89 2.15 43.32
CA ILE A 6 18.42 2.83 42.08
C ILE A 6 18.20 1.81 40.94
N ILE A 7 19.14 0.88 40.75
CA ILE A 7 19.02 -0.20 39.76
C ILE A 7 17.85 -1.15 40.11
N GLN A 8 17.57 -1.33 41.41
CA GLN A 8 16.42 -2.11 41.87
C GLN A 8 15.10 -1.42 41.55
N ARG A 9 15.04 -0.09 41.55
CA ARG A 9 13.81 0.67 41.23
C ARG A 9 13.44 0.58 39.76
N ALA A 10 14.39 0.78 38.83
CA ALA A 10 14.10 0.68 37.40
C ALA A 10 13.83 -0.78 36.95
N ARG A 11 14.49 -1.79 37.56
CA ARG A 11 14.11 -3.20 37.38
C ARG A 11 12.71 -3.48 37.89
N ASP A 12 12.41 -3.04 39.12
CA ASP A 12 11.05 -3.14 39.67
C ASP A 12 10.04 -2.47 38.71
N TRP A 13 10.38 -1.38 38.00
CA TRP A 13 9.46 -0.74 37.04
C TRP A 13 9.14 -1.59 35.82
N MET A 14 10.09 -2.40 35.36
CA MET A 14 9.89 -3.31 34.23
C MET A 14 9.30 -4.65 34.63
N THR A 15 9.43 -5.05 35.90
CA THR A 15 8.99 -6.36 36.39
C THR A 15 7.80 -6.32 37.33
N THR A 16 7.38 -5.15 37.83
CA THR A 16 6.15 -5.02 38.62
C THR A 16 4.97 -5.09 37.64
N PRO A 17 4.11 -6.12 37.73
CA PRO A 17 2.87 -6.15 36.95
C PRO A 17 2.08 -4.86 37.22
N ILE A 18 1.36 -4.36 36.23
CA ILE A 18 0.44 -3.23 36.43
C ILE A 18 -0.72 -3.62 37.37
N ASP A 19 -0.84 -4.90 37.71
CA ASP A 19 -1.93 -5.45 38.49
C ASP A 19 -1.51 -5.67 39.95
N GLU A 20 -1.87 -4.71 40.79
CA GLU A 20 -2.33 -5.02 42.15
C GLU A 20 -3.51 -4.09 42.49
N ALA A 21 -4.70 -4.69 42.43
CA ALA A 21 -5.93 -4.31 43.14
C ALA A 21 -6.73 -3.06 42.73
N VAL A 22 -6.96 -2.84 41.43
CA VAL A 22 -8.14 -2.13 40.92
C VAL A 22 -8.55 -2.79 39.60
N GLU A 23 -9.80 -3.27 39.47
CA GLU A 23 -10.29 -3.86 38.22
C GLU A 23 -10.08 -2.86 37.06
N GLN A 24 -9.49 -3.31 35.95
CA GLN A 24 -9.00 -2.43 34.89
C GLN A 24 -10.06 -1.47 34.33
N TRP A 25 -11.34 -1.87 34.36
CA TRP A 25 -12.48 -1.01 34.00
C TRP A 25 -12.66 0.19 34.94
N PHE A 26 -12.30 0.08 36.22
CA PHE A 26 -12.40 1.15 37.22
C PHE A 26 -11.24 2.15 37.07
N VAL A 27 -10.05 1.68 36.70
CA VAL A 27 -8.93 2.54 36.28
C VAL A 27 -9.26 3.27 34.99
N ASP A 28 -9.90 2.60 34.04
CA ASP A 28 -10.34 3.19 32.78
C ASP A 28 -11.44 4.26 32.99
N LEU A 29 -12.36 4.01 33.93
CA LEU A 29 -13.44 4.94 34.32
C LEU A 29 -12.91 6.18 35.07
N MET A 30 -11.89 6.04 35.91
CA MET A 30 -11.35 7.14 36.72
C MET A 30 -10.22 7.92 36.01
N GLY A 31 -9.53 7.30 35.04
CA GLY A 31 -8.41 7.90 34.29
C GLY A 31 -8.76 8.36 32.87
N GLY A 32 -9.86 7.85 32.29
CA GLY A 32 -10.37 8.21 30.97
C GLY A 32 -11.45 9.29 31.03
N GLY A 33 -11.57 10.08 29.96
CA GLY A 33 -12.77 10.88 29.76
C GLY A 33 -13.80 10.05 29.00
N THR A 34 -15.08 10.23 29.31
CA THR A 34 -16.15 9.72 28.44
C THR A 34 -16.18 10.57 27.18
N SER A 35 -16.13 9.93 26.01
CA SER A 35 -16.47 10.59 24.76
C SER A 35 -17.99 10.82 24.69
N SER A 36 -18.43 11.74 23.84
CA SER A 36 -19.84 12.02 23.59
C SER A 36 -20.59 10.82 22.99
N SER A 37 -19.87 9.87 22.37
CA SER A 37 -20.42 8.58 21.92
C SER A 37 -20.63 7.56 23.05
N GLY A 38 -20.25 7.89 24.29
CA GLY A 38 -20.34 7.03 25.46
C GLY A 38 -19.16 6.06 25.63
N ALA A 39 -18.22 5.99 24.68
CA ALA A 39 -17.01 5.19 24.83
C ALA A 39 -16.04 5.86 25.83
N ILE A 40 -15.53 5.07 26.78
CA ILE A 40 -14.45 5.49 27.66
C ILE A 40 -13.16 5.47 26.84
N VAL A 41 -12.42 6.58 26.82
CA VAL A 41 -11.19 6.70 26.04
C VAL A 41 -10.05 7.21 26.92
N ASN A 42 -8.97 6.44 26.94
CA ASN A 42 -7.73 6.75 27.64
C ASN A 42 -6.53 6.20 26.86
N GLU A 43 -5.33 6.55 27.30
CA GLU A 43 -4.10 6.20 26.59
C GLU A 43 -3.83 4.69 26.51
N ARG A 44 -4.42 3.87 27.39
CA ARG A 44 -4.28 2.41 27.38
C ARG A 44 -5.24 1.74 26.42
N ASN A 45 -6.50 2.18 26.39
CA ASN A 45 -7.52 1.57 25.54
C ASN A 45 -7.53 2.12 24.11
N ALA A 46 -7.08 3.35 23.87
CA ALA A 46 -7.00 3.92 22.53
C ALA A 46 -6.11 3.09 21.59
N ILE A 47 -5.06 2.47 22.14
CA ILE A 47 -4.15 1.56 21.40
C ILE A 47 -4.86 0.30 20.89
N THR A 48 -5.98 -0.14 21.50
CA THR A 48 -6.72 -1.31 21.00
C THR A 48 -7.52 -1.00 19.75
N TYR A 49 -7.79 0.29 19.47
CA TYR A 49 -8.43 0.71 18.24
C TYR A 49 -7.47 0.57 17.04
N SER A 50 -7.78 -0.37 16.15
CA SER A 50 -6.90 -0.79 15.04
C SER A 50 -6.39 0.36 14.15
N SER A 51 -7.23 1.33 13.78
CA SER A 51 -6.80 2.45 12.93
C SER A 51 -5.84 3.39 13.67
N PHE A 52 -6.09 3.65 14.96
CA PHE A 52 -5.20 4.45 15.81
C PHE A 52 -3.86 3.74 16.00
N TRP A 53 -3.87 2.44 16.33
CA TRP A 53 -2.65 1.64 16.42
C TRP A 53 -1.86 1.63 15.11
N ALA A 54 -2.53 1.43 13.98
CA ALA A 54 -1.88 1.44 12.67
C ALA A 54 -1.18 2.78 12.38
N ALA A 55 -1.84 3.90 12.68
CA ALA A 55 -1.27 5.24 12.51
C ALA A 55 -0.05 5.48 13.41
N VAL A 56 -0.15 5.14 14.71
CA VAL A 56 0.99 5.21 15.64
C VAL A 56 2.16 4.35 15.13
N ARG A 57 1.89 3.08 14.76
CA ARG A 57 2.92 2.15 14.27
C ARG A 57 3.55 2.57 12.95
N ALA A 58 2.83 3.28 12.08
CA ALA A 58 3.38 3.80 10.84
C ALA A 58 4.53 4.78 11.10
N ILE A 59 4.48 5.52 12.22
CA ILE A 59 5.53 6.45 12.64
C ILE A 59 6.59 5.77 13.53
N THR A 60 6.18 4.99 14.55
CA THR A 60 7.16 4.45 15.52
C THR A 60 8.10 3.42 14.89
N LYS A 61 7.62 2.59 13.94
CA LYS A 61 8.43 1.53 13.32
C LYS A 61 9.64 2.10 12.56
N PRO A 62 9.51 3.08 11.64
CA PRO A 62 10.66 3.72 11.02
C PRO A 62 11.65 4.29 12.04
N ILE A 63 11.18 5.02 13.06
CA ILE A 63 12.07 5.65 14.06
C ILE A 63 12.81 4.61 14.91
N ALA A 64 12.14 3.53 15.27
CA ALA A 64 12.75 2.45 16.04
C ALA A 64 13.75 1.62 15.23
N SER A 65 13.47 1.41 13.94
CA SER A 65 14.27 0.53 13.06
C SER A 65 15.49 1.20 12.44
N LEU A 66 15.44 2.51 12.19
CA LEU A 66 16.57 3.22 11.59
C LEU A 66 17.76 3.28 12.57
N PRO A 67 18.99 2.95 12.14
CA PRO A 67 20.17 3.12 12.97
C PRO A 67 20.37 4.59 13.38
N LEU A 68 20.59 4.83 14.67
CA LEU A 68 20.97 6.13 15.21
C LEU A 68 22.44 6.07 15.59
N HIS A 69 23.28 6.74 14.81
CA HIS A 69 24.72 6.73 15.01
C HIS A 69 25.17 8.01 15.70
N LEU A 70 26.24 7.89 16.49
CA LEU A 70 27.01 9.03 16.94
C LEU A 70 28.13 9.29 15.93
N TYR A 71 28.25 10.53 15.47
CA TYR A 71 29.27 10.99 14.54
C TYR A 71 30.25 11.95 15.22
N GLU A 72 31.50 11.88 14.82
CA GLU A 72 32.58 12.80 15.13
C GLU A 72 32.87 13.69 13.90
N ARG A 73 33.01 15.00 14.11
CA ARG A 73 33.37 15.97 13.07
C ARG A 73 34.89 16.06 12.98
N ASN A 74 35.44 15.72 11.81
CA ASN A 74 36.88 15.76 11.53
C ASN A 74 37.14 16.67 10.32
N GLY A 75 37.53 17.93 10.56
CA GLY A 75 37.73 18.91 9.49
C GLY A 75 36.46 19.10 8.65
N ASP A 76 36.57 18.84 7.34
CA ASP A 76 35.45 18.91 6.38
C ASP A 76 34.59 17.63 6.34
N GLY A 77 34.98 16.57 7.07
CA GLY A 77 34.33 15.26 7.06
C GLY A 77 33.59 14.89 8.36
N ARG A 78 32.95 13.71 8.31
CA ARG A 78 32.34 13.05 9.48
C ARG A 78 32.72 11.57 9.51
N GLU A 79 32.94 11.03 10.70
CA GLU A 79 33.13 9.59 10.90
C GLU A 79 32.25 9.08 12.03
N ARG A 80 31.98 7.77 12.08
CA ARG A 80 31.22 7.17 13.16
C ARG A 80 32.12 7.01 14.39
N ALA A 81 31.66 7.52 15.52
CA ALA A 81 32.41 7.54 16.78
C ALA A 81 32.32 6.20 17.53
N TYR A 82 32.73 5.09 16.90
CA TYR A 82 32.59 3.72 17.43
C TYR A 82 33.20 3.53 18.84
N ASN A 83 34.31 4.23 19.11
CA ASN A 83 35.03 4.12 20.37
C ASN A 83 34.44 5.01 21.48
N HIS A 84 33.46 5.86 21.16
CA HIS A 84 32.85 6.74 22.15
C HIS A 84 31.76 6.01 22.95
N PRO A 85 31.71 6.10 24.29
CA PRO A 85 30.74 5.38 25.12
C PRO A 85 29.27 5.61 24.71
N LEU A 86 28.93 6.84 24.31
CA LEU A 86 27.59 7.20 23.83
C LEU A 86 27.18 6.49 22.53
N TYR A 87 28.12 5.99 21.72
CA TYR A 87 27.81 5.25 20.51
C TYR A 87 27.04 3.96 20.86
N SER A 88 27.58 3.11 21.74
CA SER A 88 26.91 1.86 22.16
C SER A 88 25.60 2.15 22.91
N LEU A 89 25.55 3.23 23.71
CA LEU A 89 24.34 3.63 24.43
C LEU A 89 23.18 3.97 23.48
N LEU A 90 23.44 4.77 22.43
CA LEU A 90 22.41 5.24 21.51
C LEU A 90 22.10 4.22 20.41
N HIS A 91 23.10 3.50 19.90
CA HIS A 91 22.97 2.61 18.74
C HIS A 91 22.56 1.18 19.13
N GLU A 92 23.10 0.63 20.22
CA GLU A 92 23.03 -0.81 20.51
C GLU A 92 22.09 -1.12 21.68
N LYS A 93 22.46 -0.64 22.88
CA LYS A 93 21.81 -1.00 24.15
C LYS A 93 21.70 0.23 25.06
N PRO A 94 20.53 0.88 25.14
CA PRO A 94 20.32 2.00 26.05
C PRO A 94 20.37 1.58 27.51
N ASN A 95 20.09 0.31 27.80
CA ASN A 95 20.30 -0.30 29.11
C ASN A 95 20.47 -1.83 28.94
N PRO A 96 20.87 -2.57 30.00
CA PRO A 96 21.09 -4.01 29.91
C PRO A 96 19.85 -4.87 29.64
N LEU A 97 18.63 -4.31 29.69
CA LEU A 97 17.37 -5.05 29.57
C LEU A 97 16.70 -4.93 28.21
N MET A 98 17.09 -3.96 27.38
CA MET A 98 16.45 -3.72 26.08
C MET A 98 17.43 -3.26 25.00
N THR A 99 17.06 -3.56 23.75
CA THR A 99 17.76 -3.06 22.56
C THR A 99 17.42 -1.59 22.31
N SER A 100 18.26 -0.89 21.55
CA SER A 100 17.97 0.49 21.12
C SER A 100 16.67 0.58 20.30
N LEU A 101 16.34 -0.46 19.53
CA LEU A 101 15.06 -0.54 18.81
C LEU A 101 13.87 -0.53 19.80
N SER A 102 13.85 -1.45 20.76
CA SER A 102 12.73 -1.56 21.72
C SER A 102 12.58 -0.30 22.57
N PHE A 103 13.68 0.34 22.98
CA PHE A 103 13.65 1.59 23.73
C PHE A 103 13.04 2.74 22.93
N ARG A 104 13.50 2.94 21.69
CA ARG A 104 12.98 3.99 20.82
C ARG A 104 11.54 3.73 20.46
N ASP A 105 11.16 2.48 20.23
CA ASP A 105 9.77 2.11 19.96
C ASP A 105 8.85 2.46 21.15
N ALA A 106 9.27 2.12 22.37
CA ALA A 106 8.53 2.45 23.59
C ALA A 106 8.43 3.97 23.82
N LEU A 107 9.54 4.72 23.74
CA LEU A 107 9.53 6.18 23.94
C LEU A 107 8.72 6.90 22.86
N ASN A 108 8.79 6.48 21.59
CA ASN A 108 7.97 7.08 20.53
C ASN A 108 6.49 6.74 20.70
N THR A 109 6.17 5.53 21.17
CA THR A 109 4.78 5.19 21.51
C THR A 109 4.28 6.08 22.65
N HIS A 110 5.09 6.28 23.69
CA HIS A 110 4.79 7.22 24.78
C HIS A 110 4.54 8.64 24.26
N LEU A 111 5.42 9.11 23.36
CA LEU A 111 5.36 10.43 22.76
C LEU A 111 4.09 10.64 21.92
N LEU A 112 3.73 9.67 21.07
CA LEU A 112 2.56 9.77 20.18
C LEU A 112 1.22 9.58 20.88
N VAL A 113 1.20 8.90 22.02
CA VAL A 113 -0.04 8.61 22.76
C VAL A 113 -0.26 9.63 23.89
N TRP A 114 0.74 9.87 24.73
CA TRP A 114 0.67 10.78 25.89
C TRP A 114 1.26 12.18 25.62
N GLY A 115 1.84 12.41 24.44
CA GLY A 115 2.49 13.67 24.08
C GLY A 115 3.92 13.82 24.60
N ASN A 116 4.42 12.88 25.41
CA ASN A 116 5.70 13.02 26.11
C ASN A 116 6.40 11.66 26.23
N GLY A 117 7.71 11.64 25.98
CA GLY A 117 8.56 10.46 26.16
C GLY A 117 9.64 10.72 27.20
N TYR A 118 9.70 9.90 28.25
CA TYR A 118 10.61 10.10 29.38
C TYR A 118 11.56 8.92 29.56
N ALA A 119 12.82 9.22 29.89
CA ALA A 119 13.75 8.24 30.41
C ALA A 119 14.67 8.86 31.48
N GLU A 120 14.90 8.15 32.58
CA GLU A 120 15.90 8.55 33.57
C GLU A 120 17.31 8.25 33.02
N ILE A 121 18.20 9.23 33.13
CA ILE A 121 19.60 9.09 32.75
C ILE A 121 20.40 8.59 33.97
N GLU A 122 21.01 7.43 33.84
CA GLU A 122 22.00 6.93 34.79
C GLU A 122 23.39 7.38 34.35
N TYR A 123 24.09 8.14 35.19
CA TYR A 123 25.45 8.59 34.92
C TYR A 123 26.50 7.65 35.52
N GLY A 124 27.59 7.44 34.78
CA GLY A 124 28.79 6.75 35.23
C GLY A 124 29.61 7.58 36.22
N ALA A 125 30.67 6.97 36.76
CA ALA A 125 31.59 7.65 37.67
C ALA A 125 32.44 8.73 36.96
N ASP A 126 32.55 8.62 35.64
CA ASP A 126 33.18 9.55 34.70
C ASP A 126 32.29 10.75 34.33
N GLY A 127 31.04 10.79 34.82
CA GLY A 127 30.08 11.84 34.49
C GLY A 127 29.43 11.69 33.11
N MET A 128 29.67 10.59 32.40
CA MET A 128 29.01 10.30 31.13
C MET A 128 27.71 9.51 31.32
N PRO A 129 26.68 9.72 30.48
CA PRO A 129 25.52 8.84 30.45
C PRO A 129 25.92 7.38 30.21
N LYS A 130 25.48 6.50 31.10
CA LYS A 130 25.78 5.06 31.11
C LYS A 130 24.57 4.21 30.74
N ALA A 131 23.37 4.62 31.13
CA ALA A 131 22.13 3.94 30.79
C ALA A 131 20.95 4.92 30.71
N LEU A 132 19.95 4.57 29.91
CA LEU A 132 18.67 5.26 29.79
C LEU A 132 17.55 4.32 30.20
N TRP A 133 16.78 4.71 31.21
CA TRP A 133 15.71 3.90 31.79
C TRP A 133 14.35 4.51 31.45
N PRO A 134 13.55 3.92 30.54
CA PRO A 134 12.28 4.50 30.15
C PRO A 134 11.32 4.61 31.34
N LEU A 135 10.62 5.74 31.42
CA LEU A 135 9.55 5.99 32.39
C LEU A 135 8.23 6.10 31.67
N THR A 136 7.16 5.60 32.29
CA THR A 136 5.82 5.74 31.74
C THR A 136 5.29 7.16 32.00
N PRO A 137 4.69 7.84 31.00
CA PRO A 137 4.29 9.25 31.14
C PRO A 137 3.23 9.52 32.21
N ASP A 138 2.41 8.53 32.55
CA ASP A 138 1.40 8.61 33.61
C ASP A 138 2.00 8.82 35.02
N ARG A 139 3.30 8.55 35.18
CA ARG A 139 4.03 8.65 36.45
C ARG A 139 4.94 9.86 36.54
N VAL A 140 5.01 10.71 35.52
CA VAL A 140 5.94 11.84 35.46
C VAL A 140 5.16 13.15 35.29
N THR A 141 5.44 14.12 36.16
CA THR A 141 4.89 15.48 36.05
C THR A 141 6.04 16.50 35.99
N PRO A 142 6.28 17.14 34.83
CA PRO A 142 7.21 18.26 34.74
C PRO A 142 6.62 19.48 35.45
N ARG A 143 7.45 20.19 36.22
CA ARG A 143 7.06 21.44 36.88
C ARG A 143 8.27 22.35 37.08
N PHE A 144 8.01 23.61 37.37
CA PHE A 144 9.03 24.52 37.87
C PHE A 144 9.18 24.35 39.38
N SER A 145 10.44 24.29 39.84
CA SER A 145 10.79 24.37 41.25
C SER A 145 10.49 25.77 41.78
N LYS A 146 10.61 25.95 43.11
CA LYS A 146 10.50 27.28 43.72
C LYS A 146 11.59 28.25 43.27
N THR A 147 12.71 27.75 42.74
CA THR A 147 13.83 28.53 42.21
C THR A 147 13.68 28.85 40.72
N GLY A 148 12.64 28.33 40.05
CA GLY A 148 12.40 28.52 38.61
C GLY A 148 13.09 27.47 37.72
N ASP A 149 13.76 26.48 38.30
CA ASP A 149 14.38 25.39 37.55
C ASP A 149 13.36 24.31 37.19
N VAL A 150 13.50 23.67 36.03
CA VAL A 150 12.64 22.54 35.67
C VAL A 150 13.02 21.32 36.51
N GLU A 151 12.02 20.71 37.15
CA GLU A 151 12.14 19.45 37.88
C GLU A 151 10.99 18.49 37.52
N TYR A 152 11.24 17.19 37.71
CA TYR A 152 10.30 16.14 37.37
C TYR A 152 9.85 15.43 38.64
N LEU A 153 8.57 15.53 38.97
CA LEU A 153 7.96 14.73 40.02
C LEU A 153 7.65 13.34 39.46
N VAL A 154 8.25 12.30 40.02
CA VAL A 154 8.12 10.92 39.56
C VAL A 154 7.47 10.06 40.64
N THR A 155 6.38 9.39 40.31
CA THR A 155 5.69 8.44 41.18
C THR A 155 6.35 7.06 41.11
N LEU A 156 6.73 6.50 42.26
CA LEU A 156 7.34 5.17 42.35
C LEU A 156 6.25 4.08 42.36
N PRO A 157 6.49 2.88 41.79
CA PRO A 157 5.49 1.82 41.71
C PRO A 157 5.06 1.25 43.04
N LYS A 158 5.94 1.27 44.05
CA LYS A 158 5.62 0.85 45.42
C LYS A 158 4.97 1.98 46.25
N GLY A 159 4.48 3.03 45.58
CA GLY A 159 3.95 4.24 46.21
C GLY A 159 5.02 5.26 46.58
N GLY A 160 4.59 6.51 46.78
CA GLY A 160 5.45 7.66 47.06
C GLY A 160 5.97 8.37 45.81
N THR A 161 6.51 9.58 46.01
CA THR A 161 7.04 10.42 44.93
C THR A 161 8.51 10.76 45.18
N THR A 162 9.25 10.98 44.10
CA THR A 162 10.62 11.48 44.13
C THR A 162 10.78 12.61 43.12
N ILE A 163 11.72 13.51 43.35
CA ILE A 163 12.00 14.62 42.44
C ILE A 163 13.30 14.29 41.71
N LEU A 164 13.24 14.25 40.38
CA LEU A 164 14.41 14.16 39.52
C LEU A 164 14.74 15.53 38.95
N PRO A 165 16.01 15.99 39.04
CA PRO A 165 16.43 17.25 38.45
C PRO A 165 16.51 17.12 36.93
N LYS A 166 16.44 18.26 36.21
CA LYS A 166 16.49 18.32 34.74
C LYS A 166 17.62 17.51 34.11
N TRP A 167 18.83 17.61 34.65
CA TRP A 167 20.01 16.92 34.10
C TRP A 167 19.94 15.40 34.21
N ARG A 168 19.02 14.83 35.02
CA ARG A 168 18.85 13.39 35.17
C ARG A 168 17.68 12.84 34.34
N MET A 169 17.00 13.68 33.57
CA MET A 169 15.85 13.29 32.77
C MET A 169 16.14 13.52 31.29
N PHE A 170 16.01 12.46 30.50
CA PHE A 170 15.85 12.55 29.06
C PHE A 170 14.35 12.70 28.76
N HIS A 171 13.96 13.83 28.17
CA HIS A 171 12.58 14.18 27.91
C HIS A 171 12.40 14.62 26.46
N LEU A 172 11.67 13.81 25.71
CA LEU A 172 11.14 14.14 24.39
C LEU A 172 9.77 14.80 24.56
N VAL A 173 9.65 16.04 24.10
CA VAL A 173 8.42 16.83 24.17
C VAL A 173 7.75 16.80 22.80
N GLY A 174 6.53 16.27 22.73
CA GLY A 174 5.73 16.30 21.51
C GLY A 174 5.13 17.68 21.25
N PRO A 175 4.30 17.82 20.20
CA PRO A 175 3.57 19.06 19.93
C PRO A 175 2.79 19.54 21.16
N GLY A 176 2.95 20.80 21.54
CA GLY A 176 2.39 21.38 22.77
C GLY A 176 2.43 22.91 22.75
N PHE A 177 1.85 23.53 23.77
CA PHE A 177 1.75 25.00 23.86
C PHE A 177 3.02 25.67 24.42
N ASP A 178 3.60 25.08 25.47
CA ASP A 178 4.59 25.73 26.34
C ASP A 178 6.03 25.25 26.09
N GLY A 179 6.21 24.27 25.22
CA GLY A 179 7.49 23.62 24.95
C GLY A 179 8.06 22.78 26.10
N LEU A 180 7.33 22.66 27.22
CA LEU A 180 7.70 21.88 28.39
C LEU A 180 6.87 20.60 28.53
N LYS A 181 5.62 20.61 28.06
CA LYS A 181 4.75 19.43 28.07
C LYS A 181 3.95 19.34 26.77
N GLY A 182 4.12 18.24 26.05
CA GLY A 182 3.33 17.95 24.84
C GLY A 182 1.88 17.60 25.16
N TYR A 183 0.99 17.86 24.20
CA TYR A 183 -0.42 17.48 24.26
C TYR A 183 -0.57 15.96 24.15
N SER A 184 -1.38 15.36 25.02
CA SER A 184 -1.81 13.97 24.84
C SER A 184 -2.76 13.89 23.65
N VAL A 185 -2.32 13.23 22.58
CA VAL A 185 -3.09 13.06 21.34
C VAL A 185 -4.41 12.35 21.65
N VAL A 186 -4.37 11.33 22.51
CA VAL A 186 -5.58 10.59 22.93
C VAL A 186 -6.58 11.49 23.66
N ARG A 187 -6.10 12.38 24.53
CA ARG A 187 -6.99 13.32 25.23
C ARG A 187 -7.55 14.39 24.30
N MET A 188 -6.74 14.84 23.33
CA MET A 188 -7.11 15.89 22.39
C MET A 188 -8.13 15.39 21.36
N PHE A 189 -7.96 14.18 20.84
CA PHE A 189 -8.83 13.55 19.85
C PHE A 189 -9.72 12.45 20.44
N ARG A 190 -10.11 12.64 21.70
CA ARG A 190 -10.92 11.67 22.44
C ARG A 190 -12.21 11.32 21.72
N GLU A 191 -12.88 12.33 21.15
CA GLU A 191 -14.16 12.17 20.45
C GLU A 191 -14.01 11.34 19.18
N SER A 192 -13.03 11.64 18.33
CA SER A 192 -12.77 10.87 17.10
C SER A 192 -12.38 9.42 17.41
N ILE A 193 -11.51 9.20 18.40
CA ILE A 193 -11.12 7.84 18.82
C ILE A 193 -12.33 7.10 19.41
N GLY A 194 -13.11 7.76 20.27
CA GLY A 194 -14.30 7.21 20.90
C GLY A 194 -15.38 6.85 19.88
N MET A 195 -15.56 7.68 18.84
CA MET A 195 -16.46 7.38 17.73
C MET A 195 -15.98 6.14 16.96
N GLY A 196 -14.70 6.07 16.59
CA GLY A 196 -14.13 4.91 15.90
C GLY A 196 -14.24 3.61 16.71
N MET A 197 -14.08 3.69 18.04
CA MET A 197 -14.30 2.58 18.96
C MET A 197 -15.77 2.16 18.99
N SER A 198 -16.70 3.11 19.12
CA SER A 198 -18.14 2.84 19.11
C SER A 198 -18.62 2.24 17.77
N VAL A 199 -18.11 2.72 16.64
CA VAL A 199 -18.36 2.15 15.31
C VAL A 199 -17.85 0.70 15.26
N THR A 200 -16.64 0.44 15.77
CA THR A 200 -16.08 -0.92 15.81
C THR A 200 -16.93 -1.86 16.67
N GLU A 201 -17.36 -1.40 17.85
CA GLU A 201 -18.22 -2.14 18.76
C GLU A 201 -19.60 -2.40 18.16
N TYR A 202 -20.21 -1.41 17.50
CA TYR A 202 -21.47 -1.58 16.77
C TYR A 202 -21.34 -2.69 15.73
N GLY A 203 -20.28 -2.65 14.90
CA GLY A 203 -20.03 -3.70 13.92
C GLY A 203 -19.84 -5.06 14.58
N ALA A 204 -19.04 -5.13 15.65
CA ALA A 204 -18.81 -6.38 16.39
C ALA A 204 -20.11 -6.97 16.96
N ARG A 205 -21.01 -6.13 17.50
CA ARG A 205 -22.32 -6.56 18.00
C ARG A 205 -23.27 -6.94 16.88
N PHE A 206 -23.29 -6.18 15.79
CA PHE A 206 -24.11 -6.45 14.61
C PHE A 206 -23.79 -7.83 14.03
N PHE A 207 -22.49 -8.13 13.82
CA PHE A 207 -22.06 -9.44 13.33
C PHE A 207 -22.13 -10.53 14.41
N GLY A 208 -21.79 -10.21 15.66
CA GLY A 208 -21.79 -11.16 16.78
C GLY A 208 -23.19 -11.67 17.16
N ASN A 209 -24.22 -10.83 16.97
CA ASN A 209 -25.63 -11.20 17.12
C ASN A 209 -26.21 -11.89 15.87
N GLY A 210 -25.39 -12.29 14.90
CA GLY A 210 -25.80 -13.14 13.78
C GLY A 210 -26.10 -12.41 12.46
N ALA A 211 -25.70 -11.15 12.30
CA ALA A 211 -25.72 -10.42 11.02
C ALA A 211 -27.05 -10.48 10.25
N LYS A 212 -28.18 -10.58 10.98
CA LYS A 212 -29.51 -10.47 10.38
C LYS A 212 -30.24 -9.28 11.01
N PRO A 213 -30.87 -8.42 10.20
CA PRO A 213 -31.86 -7.50 10.70
C PRO A 213 -32.92 -8.33 11.42
N GLY A 214 -33.32 -7.89 12.61
CA GLY A 214 -34.28 -8.59 13.45
C GLY A 214 -35.55 -8.86 12.64
N GLY A 215 -35.73 -10.10 12.19
CA GLY A 215 -36.99 -10.48 11.56
C GLY A 215 -38.08 -10.51 12.61
N VAL A 216 -39.30 -10.19 12.21
CA VAL A 216 -40.46 -10.29 13.10
C VAL A 216 -41.04 -11.68 12.97
N LEU A 217 -41.19 -12.36 14.10
CA LEU A 217 -42.05 -13.55 14.19
C LEU A 217 -43.49 -13.09 14.32
N GLU A 218 -44.26 -13.32 13.26
CA GLU A 218 -45.68 -13.00 13.22
C GLU A 218 -46.49 -14.24 13.58
N HIS A 219 -47.27 -14.14 14.67
CA HIS A 219 -48.19 -15.18 15.10
C HIS A 219 -49.62 -14.84 14.61
N PRO A 220 -50.34 -15.77 13.96
CA PRO A 220 -51.64 -15.48 13.34
C PRO A 220 -52.78 -15.19 14.34
N GLY A 221 -52.60 -15.53 15.63
CA GLY A 221 -53.56 -15.27 16.72
C GLY A 221 -52.97 -14.44 17.88
N SER A 222 -53.81 -14.13 18.89
CA SER A 222 -53.37 -13.45 20.11
C SER A 222 -52.81 -14.44 21.13
N LEU A 223 -51.50 -14.36 21.40
CA LEU A 223 -50.87 -15.01 22.55
C LEU A 223 -51.29 -14.27 23.83
N LYS A 224 -51.99 -14.96 24.74
CA LYS A 224 -52.51 -14.37 26.00
C LYS A 224 -51.72 -14.79 27.24
N ASP A 225 -50.92 -15.86 27.17
CA ASP A 225 -50.11 -16.35 28.28
C ASP A 225 -48.67 -15.82 28.19
N LYS A 226 -48.24 -15.09 29.23
CA LYS A 226 -46.90 -14.52 29.33
C LYS A 226 -45.81 -15.59 29.37
N LYS A 227 -46.10 -16.76 29.97
CA LYS A 227 -45.13 -17.86 30.05
C LYS A 227 -44.82 -18.48 28.68
N GLN A 228 -45.83 -18.60 27.82
CA GLN A 228 -45.62 -19.08 26.45
C GLN A 228 -44.78 -18.10 25.63
N ILE A 229 -45.01 -16.79 25.78
CA ILE A 229 -44.24 -15.75 25.10
C ILE A 229 -42.77 -15.80 25.52
N ASP A 230 -42.50 -15.91 26.83
CA ASP A 230 -41.14 -15.97 27.36
C ASP A 230 -40.41 -17.25 26.91
N ALA A 231 -41.10 -18.40 26.89
CA ALA A 231 -40.54 -19.66 26.40
C ALA A 231 -40.21 -19.63 24.89
N LEU A 232 -41.08 -19.03 24.08
CA LEU A 232 -40.85 -18.84 22.63
C LEU A 232 -39.65 -17.93 22.36
N ARG A 233 -39.51 -16.87 23.16
CA ARG A 233 -38.36 -15.96 23.08
C ARG A 233 -37.06 -16.67 23.44
N GLU A 234 -37.06 -17.46 24.51
CA GLU A 234 -35.88 -18.20 24.96
C GLU A 234 -35.46 -19.26 23.94
N GLN A 235 -36.41 -20.01 23.36
CA GLN A 235 -36.13 -20.94 22.26
C GLN A 235 -35.58 -20.23 21.02
N TRP A 236 -36.14 -19.08 20.67
CA TRP A 236 -35.67 -18.29 19.53
C TRP A 236 -34.23 -17.78 19.74
N ASP A 237 -33.95 -17.26 20.93
CA ASP A 237 -32.62 -16.81 21.33
C ASP A 237 -31.63 -17.99 21.35
N ASP A 238 -31.99 -19.15 21.87
CA ASP A 238 -31.12 -20.35 21.89
C ASP A 238 -30.75 -20.84 20.49
N ILE A 239 -31.68 -20.76 19.53
CA ILE A 239 -31.45 -21.23 18.16
C ILE A 239 -30.59 -20.26 17.35
N HIS A 240 -30.63 -18.95 17.65
CA HIS A 240 -30.03 -17.92 16.78
C HIS A 240 -28.99 -17.02 17.43
N LYS A 241 -28.83 -17.04 18.76
CA LYS A 241 -27.84 -16.20 19.45
C LYS A 241 -26.46 -16.83 19.38
N GLY A 242 -25.47 -16.02 18.99
CA GLY A 242 -24.05 -16.38 18.94
C GLY A 242 -23.59 -16.87 17.57
N LEU A 243 -22.29 -16.67 17.29
CA LEU A 243 -21.66 -16.95 15.99
C LEU A 243 -21.83 -18.40 15.50
N ASN A 244 -21.85 -19.39 16.41
CA ASN A 244 -21.96 -20.81 16.05
C ASN A 244 -23.39 -21.25 15.67
N ASN A 245 -24.37 -20.40 15.98
CA ASN A 245 -25.79 -20.64 15.72
C ASN A 245 -26.28 -19.86 14.48
N ALA A 246 -25.39 -19.10 13.83
CA ALA A 246 -25.66 -18.44 12.58
C ALA A 246 -26.06 -19.46 11.50
N HIS A 247 -27.08 -19.12 10.71
CA HIS A 247 -27.63 -19.95 9.62
C HIS A 247 -28.37 -21.23 10.01
N ARG A 248 -28.68 -21.45 11.30
CA ARG A 248 -29.61 -22.52 11.68
C ARG A 248 -31.02 -22.23 11.14
N ILE A 249 -31.68 -23.29 10.67
CA ILE A 249 -33.05 -23.21 10.16
C ILE A 249 -34.00 -23.38 11.36
N ALA A 250 -34.80 -22.36 11.62
CA ALA A 250 -35.84 -22.43 12.64
C ALA A 250 -37.05 -23.19 12.11
N ILE A 251 -37.57 -24.13 12.90
CA ILE A 251 -38.88 -24.75 12.65
C ILE A 251 -39.91 -23.90 13.40
N LEU A 252 -40.91 -23.38 12.69
CA LEU A 252 -41.95 -22.52 13.26
C LEU A 252 -43.25 -23.32 13.44
N GLU A 253 -43.77 -23.32 14.65
CA GLU A 253 -45.02 -24.01 15.02
C GLU A 253 -46.26 -23.11 14.83
N GLU A 254 -47.45 -23.71 14.83
CA GLU A 254 -48.76 -23.00 14.86
C GLU A 254 -49.00 -21.95 13.74
N GLY A 255 -48.32 -22.10 12.59
CA GLY A 255 -48.48 -21.18 11.45
C GLY A 255 -47.77 -19.85 11.62
N MET A 256 -46.81 -19.74 12.55
CA MET A 256 -45.94 -18.58 12.70
C MET A 256 -45.13 -18.34 11.43
N GLN A 257 -45.02 -17.07 11.02
CA GLN A 257 -44.25 -16.65 9.85
C GLN A 257 -43.07 -15.79 10.27
N TYR A 258 -41.89 -16.08 9.71
CA TYR A 258 -40.72 -15.22 9.84
C TYR A 258 -40.69 -14.21 8.69
N LYS A 259 -40.86 -12.93 9.02
CA LYS A 259 -40.65 -11.83 8.07
C LYS A 259 -39.25 -11.29 8.24
N GLN A 260 -38.39 -11.53 7.26
CA GLN A 260 -37.06 -10.95 7.23
C GLN A 260 -37.18 -9.44 6.99
N ILE A 261 -36.72 -8.63 7.94
CA ILE A 261 -36.47 -7.22 7.69
C ILE A 261 -35.17 -7.16 6.87
N GLY A 262 -35.13 -6.38 5.79
CA GLY A 262 -33.91 -6.16 5.01
C GLY A 262 -32.89 -5.35 5.81
N ILE A 263 -31.62 -5.35 5.39
CA ILE A 263 -30.61 -4.46 5.99
C ILE A 263 -31.00 -3.03 5.58
N PRO A 264 -31.35 -2.14 6.52
CA PRO A 264 -31.70 -0.79 6.15
C PRO A 264 -30.50 -0.11 5.47
N PRO A 265 -30.72 0.77 4.46
CA PRO A 265 -29.64 1.39 3.68
C PRO A 265 -28.58 2.13 4.52
N GLU A 266 -28.97 2.61 5.71
CA GLU A 266 -28.09 3.24 6.71
C GLU A 266 -26.98 2.29 7.23
N ASP A 267 -27.24 0.98 7.29
CA ASP A 267 -26.25 -0.02 7.70
C ASP A 267 -25.24 -0.35 6.59
N ALA A 268 -25.57 -0.11 5.31
CA ALA A 268 -24.59 -0.21 4.22
C ALA A 268 -23.57 0.95 4.26
N GLN A 269 -24.01 2.13 4.71
CA GLN A 269 -23.15 3.31 4.95
C GLN A 269 -22.20 3.14 6.16
N PHE A 270 -22.38 2.10 6.97
CA PHE A 270 -21.48 1.77 8.08
C PHE A 270 -20.05 1.48 7.61
N LEU A 271 -19.88 0.75 6.50
CA LEU A 271 -18.55 0.43 5.96
C LEU A 271 -17.80 1.69 5.49
N GLU A 272 -18.52 2.62 4.86
CA GLU A 272 -17.99 3.93 4.46
C GLU A 272 -17.59 4.75 5.69
N THR A 273 -18.40 4.73 6.75
CA THR A 273 -18.07 5.39 8.03
C THR A 273 -16.78 4.83 8.61
N ARG A 274 -16.58 3.51 8.58
CA ARG A 274 -15.34 2.87 9.06
C ARG A 274 -14.13 3.24 8.19
N ALA A 275 -14.30 3.37 6.88
CA ALA A 275 -13.25 3.84 5.97
C ALA A 275 -12.88 5.30 6.25
N PHE A 276 -13.87 6.18 6.45
CA PHE A 276 -13.65 7.58 6.82
C PHE A 276 -12.92 7.72 8.16
N GLN A 277 -13.32 6.95 9.17
CA GLN A 277 -12.65 6.92 10.47
C GLN A 277 -11.17 6.50 10.38
N ARG A 278 -10.83 5.61 9.43
CA ARG A 278 -9.42 5.28 9.16
C ARG A 278 -8.68 6.47 8.55
N GLN A 279 -9.28 7.19 7.59
CA GLN A 279 -8.69 8.37 6.98
C GLN A 279 -8.49 9.51 7.98
N GLU A 280 -9.45 9.73 8.89
CA GLU A 280 -9.34 10.71 9.97
C GLU A 280 -8.13 10.43 10.87
N MET A 281 -7.91 9.15 11.26
CA MET A 281 -6.72 8.77 12.03
C MET A 281 -5.42 9.00 11.25
N ALA A 282 -5.40 8.74 9.94
CA ALA A 282 -4.25 9.09 9.09
C ALA A 282 -3.96 10.60 9.13
N ALA A 283 -4.99 11.44 9.01
CA ALA A 283 -4.85 12.89 9.03
C ALA A 283 -4.33 13.42 10.37
N ILE A 284 -4.82 12.90 11.51
CA ILE A 284 -4.38 13.31 12.85
C ILE A 284 -2.87 13.13 13.04
N PHE A 285 -2.32 12.03 12.52
CA PHE A 285 -0.90 11.71 12.64
C PHE A 285 -0.05 12.19 11.44
N GLY A 286 -0.67 12.79 10.41
CA GLY A 286 0.00 13.17 9.17
C GLY A 286 0.59 11.96 8.43
N VAL A 287 -0.07 10.80 8.49
CA VAL A 287 0.39 9.55 7.85
C VAL A 287 -0.38 9.34 6.55
N PRO A 288 0.27 8.99 5.42
CA PRO A 288 -0.43 8.66 4.19
C PRO A 288 -1.42 7.49 4.39
N PRO A 289 -2.65 7.57 3.86
CA PRO A 289 -3.69 6.54 4.06
C PRO A 289 -3.24 5.12 3.66
N HIS A 290 -2.38 5.00 2.65
CA HIS A 290 -1.85 3.73 2.17
C HIS A 290 -0.99 3.01 3.23
N LYS A 291 -0.35 3.73 4.16
CA LYS A 291 0.47 3.13 5.24
C LYS A 291 -0.38 2.47 6.34
N ILE A 292 -1.66 2.81 6.43
CA ILE A 292 -2.61 2.25 7.40
C ILE A 292 -3.69 1.37 6.75
N GLY A 293 -3.50 0.98 5.47
CA GLY A 293 -4.38 0.05 4.78
C GLY A 293 -5.61 0.69 4.14
N SER A 294 -5.59 1.99 3.81
CA SER A 294 -6.59 2.62 2.94
C SER A 294 -5.98 2.88 1.56
N MET A 295 -6.39 2.08 0.56
CA MET A 295 -5.88 2.13 -0.83
C MET A 295 -6.93 2.60 -1.83
N GLU A 296 -8.10 3.05 -1.37
CA GLU A 296 -9.29 3.27 -2.21
C GLU A 296 -9.06 4.25 -3.37
N ASN A 297 -8.09 5.17 -3.25
CA ASN A 297 -7.74 6.17 -4.25
C ASN A 297 -6.24 6.19 -4.66
N ALA A 298 -5.46 5.17 -4.30
CA ALA A 298 -4.00 5.18 -4.53
C ALA A 298 -3.60 4.40 -5.81
N THR A 299 -2.94 5.08 -6.76
CA THR A 299 -2.23 4.43 -7.89
C THR A 299 -0.76 4.20 -7.55
N PHE A 300 -0.08 3.24 -8.19
CA PHE A 300 1.32 2.89 -7.86
C PHE A 300 2.30 4.06 -7.98
N SER A 301 2.16 4.91 -9.00
CA SER A 301 2.99 6.11 -9.17
C SER A 301 2.74 7.13 -8.06
N ASN A 302 1.51 7.23 -7.56
CA ASN A 302 1.17 8.08 -6.41
C ASN A 302 1.82 7.56 -5.11
N ILE A 303 1.98 6.24 -4.96
CA ILE A 303 2.56 5.63 -3.74
C ILE A 303 4.05 5.95 -3.57
N GLU A 304 4.85 5.97 -4.64
CA GLU A 304 6.28 6.32 -4.55
C GLU A 304 6.47 7.78 -4.12
N HIS A 305 5.73 8.70 -4.73
CA HIS A 305 5.72 10.10 -4.32
C HIS A 305 5.25 10.28 -2.87
N GLN A 306 4.16 9.59 -2.47
CA GLN A 306 3.66 9.63 -1.09
C GLN A 306 4.64 9.01 -0.07
N ALA A 307 5.50 8.07 -0.49
CA ALA A 307 6.52 7.52 0.40
C ALA A 307 7.63 8.53 0.69
N GLN A 308 8.00 9.36 -0.30
CA GLN A 308 8.93 10.47 -0.10
C GLN A 308 8.29 11.60 0.72
N GLU A 309 7.04 11.97 0.43
CA GLU A 309 6.23 12.95 1.18
C GLU A 309 6.12 12.54 2.67
N PHE A 310 5.88 11.26 2.95
CA PHE A 310 5.85 10.75 4.32
C PHE A 310 7.15 11.00 5.09
N TYR A 311 8.29 10.90 4.41
CA TYR A 311 9.56 11.22 5.04
C TYR A 311 9.67 12.72 5.32
N THR A 312 9.45 13.56 4.31
CA THR A 312 9.69 15.00 4.40
C THR A 312 8.72 15.69 5.34
N ASP A 313 7.45 15.28 5.31
CA ASP A 313 6.36 16.03 5.93
C ASP A 313 6.01 15.47 7.31
N THR A 314 6.33 14.20 7.58
CA THR A 314 6.01 13.53 8.84
C THR A 314 7.25 13.11 9.62
N LEU A 315 8.08 12.23 9.05
CA LEU A 315 9.15 11.58 9.81
C LEU A 315 10.33 12.50 10.14
N LEU A 316 10.65 13.44 9.26
CA LEU A 316 11.75 14.40 9.44
C LEU A 316 11.61 15.20 10.73
N TYR A 317 10.40 15.61 11.09
CA TYR A 317 10.11 16.29 12.35
C TYR A 317 10.53 15.44 13.55
N TRP A 318 10.12 14.17 13.57
CA TRP A 318 10.41 13.27 14.68
C TRP A 318 11.90 12.92 14.77
N PHE A 319 12.58 12.71 13.64
CA PHE A 319 14.04 12.51 13.64
C PHE A 319 14.76 13.72 14.21
N SER A 320 14.40 14.92 13.74
CA SER A 320 15.00 16.17 14.21
C SER A 320 14.79 16.38 15.71
N LEU A 321 13.59 16.09 16.22
CA LEU A 321 13.27 16.17 17.65
C LEU A 321 14.21 15.29 18.48
N TRP A 322 14.40 14.04 18.07
CA TRP A 322 15.32 13.10 18.73
C TRP A 322 16.77 13.59 18.68
N GLU A 323 17.27 13.93 17.50
CA GLU A 323 18.66 14.37 17.29
C GLU A 323 18.98 15.63 18.11
N GLN A 324 18.08 16.62 18.11
CA GLN A 324 18.25 17.85 18.86
C GLN A 324 18.14 17.64 20.37
N THR A 325 17.22 16.78 20.82
CA THR A 325 17.06 16.49 22.25
C THR A 325 18.25 15.68 22.78
N ILE A 326 18.79 14.74 21.99
CA ILE A 326 20.03 14.03 22.33
C ILE A 326 21.20 15.00 22.43
N LYS A 327 21.35 15.92 21.48
CA LYS A 327 22.39 16.95 21.55
C LYS A 327 22.22 17.77 22.82
N LEU A 328 21.02 18.21 23.15
CA LEU A 328 20.74 19.08 24.29
C LEU A 328 20.92 18.39 25.65
N GLN A 329 20.47 17.14 25.80
CA GLN A 329 20.32 16.49 27.11
C GLN A 329 21.27 15.31 27.35
N ILE A 330 21.77 14.66 26.30
CA ILE A 330 22.64 13.47 26.41
C ILE A 330 24.09 13.81 26.14
N ILE A 331 24.39 14.58 25.10
CA ILE A 331 25.77 14.97 24.77
C ILE A 331 26.15 16.17 25.66
N PRO A 332 27.19 16.08 26.49
CA PRO A 332 27.72 17.23 27.23
C PRO A 332 28.04 18.43 26.34
N GLU A 333 27.74 19.63 26.83
CA GLU A 333 27.82 20.89 26.05
C GLU A 333 29.20 21.14 25.43
N PHE A 334 30.28 20.86 26.18
CA PHE A 334 31.65 21.02 25.69
C PHE A 334 31.99 20.12 24.49
N MET A 335 31.20 19.07 24.23
CA MET A 335 31.36 18.14 23.11
C MET A 335 30.49 18.47 21.90
N HIS A 336 29.57 19.43 21.98
CA HIS A 336 28.59 19.73 20.91
C HIS A 336 29.22 20.16 19.59
N LYS A 337 30.42 20.77 19.64
CA LYS A 337 31.17 21.15 18.43
C LYS A 337 31.76 19.95 17.71
N LYS A 338 32.06 18.88 18.45
CA LYS A 338 32.79 17.71 17.95
C LYS A 338 31.87 16.53 17.63
N TYR A 339 30.85 16.29 18.45
CA TYR A 339 29.97 15.12 18.31
C TYR A 339 28.52 15.51 18.09
N TYR A 340 27.81 14.70 17.30
CA TYR A 340 26.37 14.80 17.11
C TYR A 340 25.77 13.43 16.79
N ALA A 341 24.53 13.19 17.21
CA ALA A 341 23.80 11.98 16.85
C ALA A 341 22.95 12.25 15.61
N SER A 342 22.86 11.28 14.70
CA SER A 342 21.96 11.39 13.54
C SER A 342 21.47 10.03 13.05
N PHE A 343 20.22 10.00 12.59
CA PHE A 343 19.60 8.83 11.98
C PHE A 343 20.16 8.58 10.58
N LEU A 344 20.41 7.30 10.26
CA LEU A 344 20.78 6.89 8.91
C LEU A 344 19.53 6.71 8.04
N VAL A 345 18.98 7.82 7.57
CA VAL A 345 17.73 7.87 6.79
C VAL A 345 17.86 7.35 5.36
N ASP A 346 19.09 7.14 4.88
CA ASP A 346 19.35 6.69 3.52
C ASP A 346 18.71 5.34 3.22
N GLY A 347 18.47 4.49 4.23
CA GLY A 347 17.72 3.24 4.06
C GLY A 347 16.25 3.46 3.67
N LEU A 348 15.64 4.54 4.14
CA LEU A 348 14.23 4.91 3.95
C LEU A 348 14.02 5.76 2.69
N LEU A 349 14.98 6.66 2.42
CA LEU A 349 15.02 7.54 1.25
C LEU A 349 15.71 6.92 0.03
N ARG A 350 16.12 5.66 0.12
CA ARG A 350 16.52 4.89 -1.06
C ARG A 350 15.30 4.80 -1.97
N GLY A 351 15.18 5.77 -2.87
CA GLY A 351 14.45 5.60 -4.12
C GLY A 351 14.98 4.38 -4.85
N ASP A 352 14.32 4.01 -5.93
CA ASP A 352 14.79 2.87 -6.71
C ASP A 352 16.28 3.06 -7.07
N ILE A 353 17.05 1.99 -6.92
CA ILE A 353 18.52 2.03 -7.09
C ILE A 353 18.88 2.55 -8.49
N GLN A 354 18.02 2.31 -9.48
CA GLN A 354 18.24 2.75 -10.86
C GLN A 354 18.18 4.27 -10.97
N SER A 355 17.13 4.94 -10.48
CA SER A 355 17.02 6.40 -10.55
C SER A 355 18.16 7.09 -9.80
N ARG A 356 18.55 6.57 -8.63
CA ARG A 356 19.67 7.13 -7.87
C ARG A 356 21.01 6.97 -8.60
N TYR A 357 21.28 5.80 -9.17
CA TYR A 357 22.53 5.57 -9.90
C TYR A 357 22.57 6.34 -11.21
N ASN A 358 21.42 6.51 -11.87
CA ASN A 358 21.29 7.40 -13.03
C ASN A 358 21.57 8.86 -12.65
N ALA A 359 21.10 9.32 -11.49
CA ALA A 359 21.39 10.66 -10.99
C ALA A 359 22.88 10.86 -10.70
N TYR A 360 23.56 9.88 -10.08
CA TYR A 360 25.01 9.94 -9.89
C TYR A 360 25.80 9.87 -11.19
N ALA A 361 25.37 9.03 -12.14
CA ALA A 361 25.97 8.98 -13.47
C ALA A 361 25.86 10.33 -14.17
N THR A 362 24.69 10.96 -14.10
CA THR A 362 24.44 12.31 -14.63
C THR A 362 25.32 13.34 -13.93
N ALA A 363 25.38 13.32 -12.59
CA ALA A 363 26.19 14.25 -11.82
C ALA A 363 27.69 14.12 -12.12
N ARG A 364 28.17 12.90 -12.32
CA ARG A 364 29.55 12.62 -12.67
C ARG A 364 29.86 13.02 -14.10
N GLN A 365 28.95 12.75 -15.03
CA GLN A 365 29.07 13.15 -16.43
C GLN A 365 29.20 14.67 -16.56
N TRP A 366 28.40 15.43 -15.82
CA TRP A 366 28.44 16.90 -15.82
C TRP A 366 29.52 17.49 -14.92
N GLY A 367 30.27 16.65 -14.20
CA GLY A 367 31.49 17.10 -13.55
C GLY A 367 31.34 17.81 -12.22
N TRP A 368 30.14 17.91 -11.64
CA TRP A 368 29.93 18.61 -10.36
C TRP A 368 29.95 17.68 -9.14
N MET A 369 30.07 16.37 -9.35
CA MET A 369 30.39 15.40 -8.29
C MET A 369 31.58 14.52 -8.68
N SER A 370 32.49 14.29 -7.73
CA SER A 370 33.61 13.35 -7.83
C SER A 370 33.24 11.93 -7.37
N ILE A 371 34.16 10.95 -7.46
CA ILE A 371 33.93 9.59 -6.91
C ILE A 371 33.74 9.68 -5.41
N ASN A 372 34.59 10.45 -4.74
CA ASN A 372 34.55 10.57 -3.29
C ASN A 372 33.28 11.30 -2.82
N ASP A 373 32.75 12.27 -3.58
CA ASP A 373 31.45 12.89 -3.27
C ASP A 373 30.31 11.86 -3.29
N ILE A 374 30.29 11.00 -4.30
CA ILE A 374 29.28 9.94 -4.42
C ILE A 374 29.45 8.91 -3.30
N ARG A 375 30.69 8.49 -3.00
CA ARG A 375 30.98 7.54 -1.92
C ARG A 375 30.61 8.09 -0.55
N ASN A 376 30.92 9.36 -0.28
CA ASN A 376 30.52 10.05 0.94
C ASN A 376 28.99 10.09 1.07
N LYS A 377 28.26 10.35 -0.03
CA LYS A 377 26.78 10.29 -0.06
C LYS A 377 26.24 8.88 0.15
N GLU A 378 26.94 7.84 -0.31
CA GLU A 378 26.61 6.44 -0.06
C GLU A 378 27.15 5.92 1.29
N ASN A 379 27.68 6.81 2.15
CA ASN A 379 28.37 6.47 3.41
C ASN A 379 29.45 5.39 3.26
N MET A 380 30.17 5.42 2.14
CA MET A 380 31.34 4.61 1.87
C MET A 380 32.61 5.44 2.08
N ASN A 381 33.68 4.79 2.54
CA ASN A 381 34.97 5.46 2.71
C ASN A 381 35.51 5.98 1.36
N PRO A 382 36.12 7.17 1.31
CA PRO A 382 36.76 7.69 0.10
C PRO A 382 37.92 6.79 -0.34
N ILE A 383 38.29 6.84 -1.63
CA ILE A 383 39.38 6.03 -2.22
C ILE A 383 40.70 6.82 -2.32
N GLY A 384 40.93 7.73 -1.37
CA GLY A 384 42.08 8.64 -1.36
C GLY A 384 41.98 9.77 -2.40
N PRO A 385 43.06 10.55 -2.59
CA PRO A 385 43.04 11.77 -3.40
C PRO A 385 42.68 11.55 -4.88
N LYS A 386 42.91 10.34 -5.40
CA LYS A 386 42.57 9.96 -6.78
C LYS A 386 41.04 9.92 -7.03
N GLY A 387 40.23 9.92 -5.97
CA GLY A 387 38.77 9.95 -6.06
C GLY A 387 38.17 11.36 -6.18
N ASP A 388 38.95 12.41 -5.92
CA ASP A 388 38.53 13.82 -5.91
C ASP A 388 38.67 14.47 -7.30
N VAL A 389 38.34 13.72 -8.35
CA VAL A 389 38.45 14.16 -9.74
C VAL A 389 37.08 14.56 -10.29
N TYR A 390 36.94 15.85 -10.59
CA TYR A 390 35.79 16.44 -11.28
C TYR A 390 36.01 16.39 -12.79
N LEU A 391 35.05 15.84 -13.52
CA LEU A 391 35.14 15.72 -14.98
C LEU A 391 34.70 17.04 -15.64
N THR A 392 35.11 17.29 -16.86
CA THR A 392 34.56 18.40 -17.66
C THR A 392 34.08 17.83 -18.99
N PRO A 393 32.79 18.00 -19.36
CA PRO A 393 32.29 17.52 -20.63
C PRO A 393 33.00 18.24 -21.79
N LEU A 394 33.67 17.47 -22.66
CA LEU A 394 34.38 17.99 -23.85
C LEU A 394 33.46 18.71 -24.83
N ASN A 395 32.15 18.44 -24.80
CA ASN A 395 31.15 19.06 -25.67
C ASN A 395 30.59 20.40 -25.12
N MET A 396 31.13 20.92 -24.01
CA MET A 396 30.70 22.19 -23.39
C MET A 396 31.83 23.23 -23.29
N ILE A 397 32.96 23.00 -23.96
CA ILE A 397 34.00 24.03 -24.14
C ILE A 397 33.57 25.04 -25.20
N ASN A 398 34.01 26.29 -25.07
CA ASN A 398 33.76 27.31 -26.08
C ASN A 398 34.43 26.89 -27.40
N ALA A 399 33.78 27.18 -28.53
CA ALA A 399 34.28 26.77 -29.84
C ALA A 399 35.68 27.35 -30.14
N ASP A 400 35.99 28.53 -29.59
CA ASP A 400 37.29 29.20 -29.74
C ASP A 400 38.42 28.50 -28.96
N ASP A 401 38.09 27.66 -27.97
CA ASP A 401 39.05 27.00 -27.08
C ASP A 401 39.32 25.52 -27.48
N LEU A 402 38.70 25.04 -28.56
CA LEU A 402 38.82 23.65 -29.04
C LEU A 402 40.26 23.22 -29.35
N ASP A 403 41.12 24.14 -29.78
CA ASP A 403 42.52 23.87 -30.15
C ASP A 403 43.48 23.85 -28.95
N SER A 404 43.01 24.19 -27.74
CA SER A 404 43.82 24.32 -26.52
C SER A 404 43.81 23.10 -25.60
N VAL A 405 43.08 22.03 -25.97
CA VAL A 405 42.90 20.84 -25.12
C VAL A 405 43.94 19.79 -25.46
N ASP A 406 44.99 19.68 -24.63
CA ASP A 406 45.93 18.57 -24.70
C ASP A 406 45.21 17.23 -24.46
N PRO A 407 45.45 16.19 -25.27
CA PRO A 407 44.86 14.87 -25.04
C PRO A 407 45.34 14.31 -23.70
N VAL A 408 44.39 13.90 -22.86
CA VAL A 408 44.65 13.30 -21.55
C VAL A 408 45.71 12.20 -21.67
N GLU A 409 46.84 12.40 -21.00
CA GLU A 409 47.93 11.44 -20.93
C GLU A 409 47.40 10.15 -20.27
N LYS A 410 47.35 9.06 -21.04
CA LYS A 410 46.98 7.74 -20.52
C LYS A 410 48.08 7.29 -19.56
N VAL A 411 47.87 7.50 -18.27
CA VAL A 411 48.72 6.90 -17.23
C VAL A 411 48.59 5.37 -17.34
N PRO A 412 49.66 4.62 -17.65
CA PRO A 412 49.63 3.17 -17.63
C PRO A 412 49.44 2.72 -16.19
N ILE A 413 48.38 1.97 -15.91
CA ILE A 413 48.26 1.25 -14.65
C ILE A 413 49.22 0.06 -14.75
N LEU A 414 50.41 0.19 -14.15
CA LEU A 414 51.25 -0.96 -13.86
C LEU A 414 50.56 -1.74 -12.74
N LEU A 415 49.95 -2.87 -13.09
CA LEU A 415 49.56 -3.89 -12.13
C LEU A 415 50.72 -4.88 -12.08
N ASP A 416 51.30 -5.06 -10.90
CA ASP A 416 52.30 -6.09 -10.64
C ASP A 416 51.66 -7.49 -10.81
N ASP A 417 52.37 -8.40 -11.48
CA ASP A 417 51.92 -9.73 -11.91
C ASP A 417 51.68 -10.76 -10.77
N GLU A 418 51.54 -10.35 -9.50
CA GLU A 418 51.49 -11.30 -8.36
C GLU A 418 50.11 -11.59 -7.75
N ASP A 419 49.03 -10.89 -8.12
CA ASP A 419 47.70 -11.10 -7.52
C ASP A 419 46.65 -11.74 -8.45
N GLU A 420 47.04 -12.81 -9.16
CA GLU A 420 46.13 -13.60 -10.00
C GLU A 420 45.29 -14.65 -9.22
N ARG A 421 45.24 -14.60 -7.89
CA ARG A 421 44.38 -15.52 -7.10
C ARG A 421 43.48 -14.77 -6.13
N SER A 422 42.18 -14.88 -6.41
CA SER A 422 41.04 -14.52 -5.58
C SER A 422 40.61 -13.05 -5.56
N LEU A 423 40.04 -12.60 -6.68
CA LEU A 423 38.93 -11.63 -6.67
C LEU A 423 38.01 -11.96 -7.85
N GLU A 424 37.17 -12.98 -7.67
CA GLU A 424 35.96 -13.16 -8.47
C GLU A 424 35.03 -11.97 -8.19
N PHE A 425 35.32 -10.83 -8.83
CA PHE A 425 34.30 -9.85 -9.10
C PHE A 425 33.26 -10.56 -9.96
N ARG A 426 32.06 -10.78 -9.40
CA ARG A 426 30.85 -11.06 -10.16
C ARG A 426 30.65 -9.91 -11.14
N THR A 427 31.26 -10.02 -12.31
CA THR A 427 30.81 -9.34 -13.52
C THR A 427 29.32 -9.63 -13.62
N PHE A 428 28.48 -8.60 -13.57
CA PHE A 428 27.09 -8.72 -13.99
C PHE A 428 27.11 -9.39 -15.36
N GLU A 429 26.73 -10.67 -15.42
CA GLU A 429 26.46 -11.33 -16.69
C GLU A 429 25.47 -10.42 -17.42
N LYS A 430 25.85 -9.96 -18.61
CA LYS A 430 24.90 -9.34 -19.54
C LYS A 430 23.76 -10.33 -19.67
N THR A 431 22.58 -9.99 -19.13
CA THR A 431 21.39 -10.83 -19.18
C THR A 431 21.21 -11.30 -20.61
N THR A 432 21.11 -12.61 -20.83
CA THR A 432 21.01 -13.16 -22.18
C THR A 432 19.74 -12.60 -22.87
N LYS A 433 19.71 -12.56 -24.21
CA LYS A 433 18.53 -12.12 -24.98
C LYS A 433 17.26 -12.84 -24.48
N GLU A 434 17.37 -14.13 -24.25
CA GLU A 434 16.31 -14.98 -23.74
C GLU A 434 15.84 -14.59 -22.32
N GLN A 435 16.77 -14.32 -21.40
CA GLN A 435 16.42 -13.84 -20.05
C GLN A 435 15.70 -12.48 -20.09
N ARG A 436 16.08 -11.59 -21.02
CA ARG A 436 15.39 -10.30 -21.23
C ARG A 436 13.97 -10.48 -21.77
N GLN A 437 13.79 -11.35 -22.77
CA GLN A 437 12.48 -11.68 -23.34
C GLN A 437 11.54 -12.28 -22.29
N ILE A 438 12.02 -13.26 -21.51
CA ILE A 438 11.22 -13.89 -20.44
C ILE A 438 10.80 -12.86 -19.40
N ARG A 439 11.73 -11.99 -18.97
CA ARG A 439 11.43 -10.94 -17.99
C ARG A 439 10.41 -9.94 -18.53
N ALA A 440 10.56 -9.48 -19.77
CA ALA A 440 9.62 -8.54 -20.39
C ALA A 440 8.22 -9.15 -20.54
N ALA A 441 8.14 -10.40 -20.99
CA ALA A 441 6.88 -11.14 -21.10
C ALA A 441 6.20 -11.31 -19.73
N GLN A 442 6.95 -11.71 -18.69
CA GLN A 442 6.42 -11.80 -17.33
C GLN A 442 5.92 -10.46 -16.79
N ASN A 443 6.64 -9.37 -17.07
CA ASN A 443 6.23 -8.03 -16.68
C ASN A 443 4.93 -7.61 -17.37
N ARG A 444 4.81 -7.82 -18.69
CA ARG A 444 3.56 -7.54 -19.44
C ARG A 444 2.37 -8.36 -18.94
N SER A 445 2.59 -9.64 -18.62
CA SER A 445 1.55 -10.51 -18.04
C SER A 445 1.09 -10.01 -16.65
N ARG A 446 2.03 -9.61 -15.78
CA ARG A 446 1.70 -8.98 -14.48
C ARG A 446 0.98 -7.65 -14.64
N LEU A 447 1.36 -6.85 -15.65
CA LEU A 447 0.69 -5.58 -15.97
C LEU A 447 -0.75 -5.83 -16.40
N ALA A 448 -0.99 -6.78 -17.30
CA ALA A 448 -2.34 -7.17 -17.71
C ALA A 448 -3.20 -7.51 -16.49
N LYS A 449 -2.69 -8.38 -15.60
CA LYS A 449 -3.39 -8.80 -14.38
C LYS A 449 -3.73 -7.63 -13.44
N ARG A 450 -2.80 -6.68 -13.27
CA ARG A 450 -3.04 -5.48 -12.42
C ARG A 450 -4.09 -4.54 -13.01
N TYR A 451 -4.19 -4.48 -14.33
CA TYR A 451 -5.15 -3.63 -15.03
C TYR A 451 -6.55 -4.24 -15.15
N GLU A 452 -6.73 -5.53 -14.82
CA GLU A 452 -8.06 -6.16 -14.84
C GLU A 452 -9.07 -5.37 -14.00
N GLN A 453 -8.71 -4.92 -12.79
CA GLN A 453 -9.63 -4.13 -11.96
C GLN A 453 -9.98 -2.78 -12.58
N VAL A 454 -9.01 -2.12 -13.24
CA VAL A 454 -9.22 -0.83 -13.90
C VAL A 454 -10.20 -0.99 -15.07
N PHE A 455 -10.00 -2.01 -15.89
CA PHE A 455 -10.88 -2.34 -17.00
C PHE A 455 -12.26 -2.79 -16.52
N SER A 456 -12.32 -3.65 -15.50
CA SER A 456 -13.58 -4.13 -14.92
C SER A 456 -14.41 -2.96 -14.39
N ASN A 457 -13.79 -2.02 -13.67
CA ASN A 457 -14.46 -0.81 -13.19
C ASN A 457 -14.96 0.08 -14.34
N ALA A 458 -14.18 0.24 -15.41
CA ALA A 458 -14.58 1.03 -16.58
C ALA A 458 -15.78 0.40 -17.31
N VAL A 459 -15.75 -0.92 -17.52
CA VAL A 459 -16.87 -1.68 -18.11
C VAL A 459 -18.08 -1.62 -17.21
N LYS A 460 -17.93 -1.82 -15.89
CA LYS A 460 -19.04 -1.76 -14.93
C LYS A 460 -19.76 -0.42 -14.96
N ARG A 461 -19.02 0.70 -15.02
CA ARG A 461 -19.60 2.04 -15.13
C ARG A 461 -20.39 2.24 -16.43
N TYR A 462 -19.95 1.62 -17.53
CA TYR A 462 -20.71 1.64 -18.76
C TYR A 462 -21.95 0.76 -18.67
N LEU A 463 -21.78 -0.46 -18.17
CA LEU A 463 -22.81 -1.48 -18.09
C LEU A 463 -23.99 -1.09 -17.20
N ILE A 464 -23.76 -0.36 -16.12
CA ILE A 464 -24.86 0.17 -15.27
C ILE A 464 -25.79 1.06 -16.10
N GLN A 465 -25.24 1.93 -16.94
CA GLN A 465 -26.05 2.76 -17.83
C GLN A 465 -26.69 1.91 -18.94
N GLU A 466 -25.91 1.05 -19.59
CA GLU A 466 -26.41 0.14 -20.65
C GLU A 466 -27.62 -0.68 -20.15
N ALA A 467 -27.51 -1.30 -18.98
CA ALA A 467 -28.58 -2.10 -18.41
C ALA A 467 -29.81 -1.26 -18.02
N ALA A 468 -29.62 -0.04 -17.51
CA ALA A 468 -30.72 0.86 -17.20
C ALA A 468 -31.48 1.28 -18.47
N ASP A 469 -30.76 1.71 -19.51
CA ASP A 469 -31.33 2.13 -20.79
C ASP A 469 -32.10 0.97 -21.44
N ILE A 470 -31.55 -0.25 -21.40
CA ILE A 470 -32.22 -1.45 -21.93
C ILE A 470 -33.47 -1.79 -21.10
N ARG A 471 -33.42 -1.78 -19.77
CA ARG A 471 -34.60 -2.06 -18.92
C ARG A 471 -35.75 -1.09 -19.20
N GLU A 472 -35.44 0.19 -19.42
CA GLU A 472 -36.42 1.19 -19.82
C GLU A 472 -37.00 0.88 -21.21
N ALA A 473 -36.14 0.61 -22.20
CA ALA A 473 -36.55 0.30 -23.56
C ALA A 473 -37.40 -0.98 -23.66
N VAL A 474 -37.04 -2.02 -22.92
CA VAL A 474 -37.80 -3.28 -22.84
C VAL A 474 -39.21 -3.01 -22.31
N THR A 475 -39.34 -2.23 -21.24
CA THR A 475 -40.65 -1.87 -20.68
C THR A 475 -41.51 -1.11 -21.69
N LYS A 476 -40.89 -0.21 -22.46
CA LYS A 476 -41.56 0.66 -23.43
C LYS A 476 -41.97 -0.05 -24.72
N HIS A 477 -41.11 -0.91 -25.27
CA HIS A 477 -41.29 -1.51 -26.60
C HIS A 477 -41.85 -2.94 -26.53
N LEU A 478 -41.43 -3.74 -25.54
CA LEU A 478 -41.86 -5.14 -25.41
C LEU A 478 -43.09 -5.33 -24.51
N GLY A 479 -43.53 -4.31 -23.78
CA GLY A 479 -44.75 -4.35 -22.96
C GLY A 479 -46.03 -4.65 -23.74
N THR A 480 -46.05 -4.38 -25.05
CA THR A 480 -47.15 -4.71 -25.97
C THR A 480 -46.85 -5.91 -26.88
N ARG A 481 -45.77 -6.66 -26.60
CA ARG A 481 -45.27 -7.81 -27.40
C ARG A 481 -44.86 -7.47 -28.84
N ASP A 482 -44.37 -6.26 -29.08
CA ASP A 482 -43.89 -5.82 -30.39
C ASP A 482 -42.35 -5.93 -30.48
N SER A 483 -41.85 -7.03 -31.08
CA SER A 483 -40.41 -7.27 -31.21
C SER A 483 -39.74 -6.33 -32.22
N ALA A 484 -40.45 -5.89 -33.26
CA ALA A 484 -39.86 -5.14 -34.36
C ALA A 484 -39.42 -3.73 -33.91
N THR A 485 -40.22 -3.07 -33.08
CA THR A 485 -39.85 -1.74 -32.56
C THR A 485 -38.69 -1.80 -31.56
N PHE A 486 -38.57 -2.87 -30.79
CA PHE A 486 -37.42 -3.07 -29.91
C PHE A 486 -36.14 -3.39 -30.70
N GLU A 487 -36.21 -4.19 -31.77
CA GLU A 487 -35.06 -4.46 -32.64
C GLU A 487 -34.54 -3.18 -33.31
N VAL A 488 -35.42 -2.31 -33.82
CA VAL A 488 -35.01 -1.00 -34.37
C VAL A 488 -34.33 -0.14 -33.31
N TRP A 489 -34.85 -0.12 -32.08
CA TRP A 489 -34.22 0.62 -30.99
C TRP A 489 -32.83 0.05 -30.63
N LEU A 490 -32.66 -1.27 -30.61
CA LEU A 490 -31.36 -1.90 -30.37
C LEU A 490 -30.33 -1.51 -31.44
N ASP A 491 -30.76 -1.43 -32.70
CA ASP A 491 -29.92 -0.99 -33.80
C ASP A 491 -29.42 0.45 -33.58
N GLU A 492 -30.34 1.38 -33.34
CA GLU A 492 -30.00 2.79 -33.09
C GLU A 492 -29.12 2.97 -31.85
N TYR A 493 -29.41 2.24 -30.77
CA TYR A 493 -28.66 2.35 -29.51
C TYR A 493 -27.21 1.88 -29.65
N TYR A 494 -27.00 0.75 -30.32
CA TYR A 494 -25.66 0.15 -30.44
C TYR A 494 -24.85 0.66 -31.63
N ASP A 495 -25.46 1.41 -32.55
CA ASP A 495 -24.74 2.14 -33.60
C ASP A 495 -23.95 3.33 -33.01
N ASP A 496 -24.46 3.99 -31.95
CA ASP A 496 -23.71 5.03 -31.21
C ASP A 496 -22.85 4.44 -30.08
N ASN A 497 -21.57 4.27 -30.38
CA ASN A 497 -20.58 3.69 -29.47
C ASN A 497 -19.76 4.73 -28.69
N GLU A 498 -20.07 6.03 -28.79
CA GLU A 498 -19.22 7.09 -28.22
C GLU A 498 -19.12 7.03 -26.70
N ALA A 499 -20.23 6.72 -26.01
CA ALA A 499 -20.24 6.62 -24.55
C ALA A 499 -19.32 5.50 -24.04
N LEU A 500 -19.31 4.34 -24.71
CA LEU A 500 -18.43 3.22 -24.39
C LEU A 500 -16.98 3.59 -24.64
N LYS A 501 -16.66 4.13 -25.82
CA LYS A 501 -15.30 4.55 -26.18
C LYS A 501 -14.76 5.57 -25.19
N LYS A 502 -15.54 6.61 -24.86
CA LYS A 502 -15.13 7.65 -23.90
C LYS A 502 -14.80 7.08 -22.52
N ARG A 503 -15.58 6.10 -22.02
CA ARG A 503 -15.34 5.46 -20.72
C ARG A 503 -14.11 4.54 -20.72
N MET A 504 -13.86 3.84 -21.82
CA MET A 504 -12.77 2.87 -21.92
C MET A 504 -11.43 3.50 -22.33
N LYS A 505 -11.44 4.63 -23.08
CA LYS A 505 -10.23 5.27 -23.62
C LYS A 505 -9.11 5.51 -22.60
N PRO A 506 -9.37 6.03 -21.38
CA PRO A 506 -8.29 6.23 -20.40
C PRO A 506 -7.60 4.92 -19.98
N ALA A 507 -8.37 3.84 -19.80
CA ALA A 507 -7.83 2.53 -19.42
C ALA A 507 -6.98 1.94 -20.56
N PHE A 508 -7.46 2.05 -21.80
CA PHE A 508 -6.76 1.58 -23.01
C PHE A 508 -5.43 2.32 -23.18
N LEU A 509 -5.44 3.65 -23.16
CA LEU A 509 -4.23 4.45 -23.40
C LEU A 509 -3.22 4.30 -22.25
N SER A 510 -3.68 4.19 -21.01
CA SER A 510 -2.80 3.98 -19.86
C SER A 510 -2.06 2.65 -19.94
N LEU A 511 -2.77 1.54 -20.20
CA LEU A 511 -2.15 0.22 -20.36
C LEU A 511 -1.22 0.20 -21.58
N ALA A 512 -1.67 0.73 -22.72
CA ALA A 512 -0.91 0.76 -23.95
C ALA A 512 0.42 1.49 -23.80
N GLY A 513 0.44 2.65 -23.14
CA GLY A 513 1.67 3.43 -22.93
C GLY A 513 2.74 2.64 -22.15
N ILE A 514 2.34 1.99 -21.05
CA ILE A 514 3.27 1.21 -20.22
C ILE A 514 3.76 -0.03 -20.96
N VAL A 515 2.87 -0.74 -21.65
CA VAL A 515 3.25 -1.96 -22.38
C VAL A 515 4.13 -1.64 -23.59
N TYR A 516 3.89 -0.53 -24.29
CA TYR A 516 4.72 -0.09 -25.41
C TYR A 516 6.17 0.17 -24.94
N GLU A 517 6.34 0.85 -23.80
CA GLU A 517 7.66 1.08 -23.22
C GLU A 517 8.32 -0.24 -22.78
N GLU A 518 7.56 -1.13 -22.13
CA GLU A 518 8.08 -2.43 -21.68
C GLU A 518 8.48 -3.34 -22.84
N ALA A 519 7.71 -3.35 -23.93
CA ALA A 519 8.03 -4.08 -25.15
C ALA A 519 9.26 -3.50 -25.85
N SER A 520 9.43 -2.18 -25.85
CA SER A 520 10.63 -1.56 -26.43
C SER A 520 11.89 -1.98 -25.68
N LYS A 521 11.84 -2.05 -24.34
CA LYS A 521 12.98 -2.45 -23.49
C LYS A 521 13.47 -3.86 -23.80
N GLU A 522 12.58 -4.74 -24.23
CA GLU A 522 12.90 -6.12 -24.60
C GLU A 522 13.97 -6.20 -25.70
N VAL A 523 13.89 -5.31 -26.68
CA VAL A 523 14.82 -5.24 -27.83
C VAL A 523 16.01 -4.30 -27.58
N GLY A 524 16.13 -3.74 -26.38
CA GLY A 524 17.25 -2.90 -25.96
C GLY A 524 17.09 -1.40 -26.27
N ASP A 525 15.88 -0.95 -26.62
CA ASP A 525 15.57 0.46 -26.84
C ASP A 525 14.51 0.94 -25.83
N LYS A 526 14.51 2.21 -25.45
CA LYS A 526 13.47 2.79 -24.59
C LYS A 526 12.74 3.87 -25.37
N LYS A 527 11.78 3.45 -26.20
CA LYS A 527 10.91 4.38 -26.93
C LYS A 527 9.71 4.81 -26.07
N ALA A 528 9.45 6.11 -26.09
CA ALA A 528 8.22 6.67 -25.56
C ALA A 528 7.03 6.28 -26.43
N PHE A 529 5.83 6.28 -25.85
CA PHE A 529 4.58 6.00 -26.55
C PHE A 529 4.34 7.03 -27.66
N THR A 530 4.39 6.60 -28.92
CA THR A 530 4.35 7.49 -30.09
C THR A 530 2.92 7.88 -30.49
N ASP A 531 2.79 8.91 -31.31
CA ASP A 531 1.48 9.33 -31.84
C ASP A 531 0.89 8.29 -32.81
N GLU A 532 1.72 7.54 -33.54
CA GLU A 532 1.26 6.42 -34.37
C GLU A 532 0.71 5.28 -33.49
N ALA A 533 1.37 4.97 -32.37
CA ALA A 533 0.90 3.96 -31.42
C ALA A 533 -0.41 4.41 -30.75
N ARG A 534 -0.55 5.71 -30.43
CA ARG A 534 -1.80 6.29 -29.94
C ARG A 534 -2.92 6.19 -30.99
N ALA A 535 -2.65 6.53 -32.25
CA ALA A 535 -3.62 6.42 -33.33
C ALA A 535 -4.04 4.97 -33.60
N PHE A 536 -3.12 4.02 -33.49
CA PHE A 536 -3.44 2.59 -33.52
C PHE A 536 -4.40 2.21 -32.38
N MET A 537 -4.13 2.66 -31.15
CA MET A 537 -4.98 2.35 -30.00
C MET A 537 -6.38 2.97 -30.11
N ASP A 538 -6.51 4.14 -30.72
CA ASP A 538 -7.82 4.74 -30.99
C ASP A 538 -8.62 3.89 -31.99
N LYS A 539 -7.99 3.37 -33.06
CA LYS A 539 -8.65 2.41 -33.98
C LYS A 539 -8.97 1.08 -33.31
N TYR A 540 -8.08 0.60 -32.44
CA TYR A 540 -8.29 -0.63 -31.70
C TYR A 540 -9.48 -0.51 -30.72
N LEU A 541 -9.64 0.65 -30.09
CA LEU A 541 -10.79 0.98 -29.24
C LEU A 541 -12.09 1.01 -30.03
N GLU A 542 -12.09 1.54 -31.25
CA GLU A 542 -13.26 1.50 -32.14
C GLU A 542 -13.70 0.05 -32.40
N ALA A 543 -12.76 -0.79 -32.85
CA ALA A 543 -13.02 -2.20 -33.11
C ALA A 543 -13.45 -2.97 -31.84
N PHE A 544 -13.00 -2.55 -30.66
CA PHE A 544 -13.48 -3.11 -29.39
C PHE A 544 -14.96 -2.75 -29.16
N ALA A 545 -15.31 -1.48 -29.34
CA ALA A 545 -16.67 -1.01 -29.11
C ALA A 545 -17.66 -1.70 -30.06
N GLU A 546 -17.34 -1.79 -31.35
CA GLU A 546 -18.14 -2.53 -32.34
C GLU A 546 -18.34 -4.01 -31.93
N ARG A 547 -17.28 -4.69 -31.48
CA ARG A 547 -17.38 -6.09 -31.02
C ARG A 547 -18.23 -6.23 -29.77
N TYR A 548 -18.07 -5.32 -28.80
CA TYR A 548 -18.82 -5.34 -27.55
C TYR A 548 -20.31 -5.15 -27.83
N SER A 549 -20.63 -4.11 -28.60
CA SER A 549 -22.00 -3.71 -28.93
C SER A 549 -22.69 -4.72 -29.83
N GLY A 550 -22.01 -5.22 -30.87
CA GLY A 550 -22.53 -6.31 -31.71
C GLY A 550 -22.81 -7.59 -30.92
N SER A 551 -21.98 -7.92 -29.92
CA SER A 551 -22.23 -9.04 -29.02
C SER A 551 -23.44 -8.80 -28.11
N SER A 552 -23.58 -7.60 -27.52
CA SER A 552 -24.76 -7.25 -26.71
C SER A 552 -26.04 -7.36 -27.54
N LYS A 553 -26.09 -6.66 -28.67
CA LYS A 553 -27.21 -6.63 -29.63
C LYS A 553 -27.61 -8.05 -30.04
N GLY A 554 -26.66 -8.86 -30.48
CA GLY A 554 -26.91 -10.23 -30.93
C GLY A 554 -27.47 -11.14 -29.84
N GLN A 555 -27.02 -10.98 -28.58
CA GLN A 555 -27.56 -11.73 -27.45
C GLN A 555 -28.99 -11.31 -27.11
N LEU A 556 -29.27 -10.01 -27.06
CA LEU A 556 -30.61 -9.49 -26.74
C LEU A 556 -31.62 -9.85 -27.84
N ALA A 557 -31.27 -9.64 -29.12
CA ALA A 557 -32.13 -10.02 -30.24
C ALA A 557 -32.36 -11.54 -30.33
N LYS A 558 -31.39 -12.36 -29.88
CA LYS A 558 -31.60 -13.80 -29.76
C LYS A 558 -32.58 -14.13 -28.63
N ILE A 559 -32.42 -13.54 -27.45
CA ILE A 559 -33.32 -13.77 -26.30
C ILE A 559 -34.75 -13.40 -26.69
N VAL A 560 -34.97 -12.25 -27.32
CA VAL A 560 -36.30 -11.83 -27.77
C VAL A 560 -36.93 -12.90 -28.67
N ARG A 561 -36.22 -13.34 -29.71
CA ARG A 561 -36.71 -14.38 -30.64
C ARG A 561 -37.01 -15.70 -29.93
N ASP A 562 -36.07 -16.20 -29.14
CA ASP A 562 -36.21 -17.46 -28.41
C ASP A 562 -37.39 -17.39 -27.41
N SER A 563 -37.58 -16.27 -26.71
CA SER A 563 -38.72 -16.07 -25.79
C SER A 563 -40.07 -16.10 -26.51
N PHE A 564 -40.17 -15.53 -27.72
CA PHE A 564 -41.40 -15.60 -28.51
C PHE A 564 -41.69 -17.02 -29.01
N ASP A 565 -40.66 -17.74 -29.48
CA ASP A 565 -40.78 -19.12 -29.95
C ASP A 565 -41.18 -20.09 -28.82
N GLU A 566 -40.67 -19.87 -27.61
CA GLU A 566 -40.91 -20.70 -26.43
C GLU A 566 -42.14 -20.26 -25.59
N GLY A 567 -42.77 -19.14 -25.95
CA GLY A 567 -43.93 -18.60 -25.23
C GLY A 567 -43.61 -17.99 -23.86
N LEU A 568 -42.35 -17.64 -23.62
CA LEU A 568 -41.86 -16.97 -22.41
C LEU A 568 -42.12 -15.45 -22.45
N ASP A 569 -41.89 -14.78 -21.32
CA ASP A 569 -41.93 -13.32 -21.26
C ASP A 569 -40.53 -12.74 -21.57
N PRO A 570 -40.33 -12.09 -22.74
CA PRO A 570 -39.02 -11.54 -23.12
C PRO A 570 -38.52 -10.47 -22.15
N VAL A 571 -39.40 -9.79 -21.41
CA VAL A 571 -39.00 -8.79 -20.41
C VAL A 571 -38.22 -9.46 -19.27
N VAL A 572 -38.74 -10.59 -18.79
CA VAL A 572 -38.13 -11.37 -17.70
C VAL A 572 -36.80 -11.97 -18.16
N GLU A 573 -36.76 -12.57 -19.34
CA GLU A 573 -35.54 -13.21 -19.86
C GLU A 573 -34.41 -12.20 -20.12
N ILE A 574 -34.74 -10.99 -20.59
CA ILE A 574 -33.76 -9.92 -20.72
C ILE A 574 -33.26 -9.45 -19.35
N ASP A 575 -34.13 -9.28 -18.35
CA ASP A 575 -33.68 -8.83 -17.02
C ASP A 575 -32.76 -9.86 -16.34
N VAL A 576 -33.05 -11.16 -16.50
CA VAL A 576 -32.14 -12.25 -16.06
C VAL A 576 -30.78 -12.13 -16.74
N ARG A 577 -30.76 -11.86 -18.05
CA ARG A 577 -29.52 -11.65 -18.81
C ARG A 577 -28.75 -10.41 -18.33
N LEU A 578 -29.43 -9.30 -18.09
CA LEU A 578 -28.81 -8.07 -17.62
C LEU A 578 -28.21 -8.25 -16.22
N THR A 579 -28.89 -8.99 -15.35
CA THR A 579 -28.37 -9.35 -14.02
C THR A 579 -27.10 -10.21 -14.15
N GLU A 580 -27.10 -11.23 -15.01
CA GLU A 580 -25.90 -12.04 -15.31
C GLU A 580 -24.74 -11.16 -15.83
N TRP A 581 -25.05 -10.19 -16.68
CA TRP A 581 -24.06 -9.25 -17.19
C TRP A 581 -23.50 -8.39 -16.07
N GLU A 582 -24.34 -7.77 -15.24
CA GLU A 582 -23.92 -6.89 -14.13
C GLU A 582 -23.00 -7.62 -13.15
N GLU A 583 -23.20 -8.92 -12.94
CA GLU A 583 -22.37 -9.76 -12.09
C GLU A 583 -21.04 -10.17 -12.73
N ARG A 584 -21.06 -10.66 -13.98
CA ARG A 584 -19.92 -11.43 -14.53
C ARG A 584 -19.23 -10.79 -15.72
N ARG A 585 -19.93 -9.95 -16.49
CA ARG A 585 -19.42 -9.40 -17.76
C ARG A 585 -18.22 -8.46 -17.56
N PRO A 586 -18.19 -7.55 -16.56
CA PRO A 586 -17.04 -6.66 -16.36
C PRO A 586 -15.73 -7.40 -16.18
N GLU A 587 -15.71 -8.44 -15.34
CA GLU A 587 -14.51 -9.24 -15.08
C GLU A 587 -14.09 -10.05 -16.32
N LYS A 588 -15.04 -10.65 -17.02
CA LYS A 588 -14.78 -11.43 -18.23
C LYS A 588 -14.19 -10.57 -19.35
N VAL A 589 -14.72 -9.35 -19.55
CA VAL A 589 -14.19 -8.41 -20.54
C VAL A 589 -12.78 -7.96 -20.14
N ALA A 590 -12.58 -7.61 -18.87
CA ALA A 590 -11.29 -7.15 -18.37
C ALA A 590 -10.17 -8.20 -18.49
N MET A 591 -10.48 -9.45 -18.12
CA MET A 591 -9.53 -10.57 -18.21
C MET A 591 -9.05 -10.80 -19.65
N ASN A 592 -9.93 -10.63 -20.63
CA ASN A 592 -9.59 -10.85 -22.04
C ASN A 592 -8.88 -9.65 -22.66
N GLU A 593 -9.44 -8.44 -22.49
CA GLU A 593 -8.96 -7.26 -23.19
C GLU A 593 -7.60 -6.77 -22.69
N THR A 594 -7.28 -6.95 -21.40
CA THR A 594 -5.96 -6.56 -20.88
C THR A 594 -4.84 -7.37 -21.53
N VAL A 595 -5.03 -8.67 -21.70
CA VAL A 595 -4.07 -9.55 -22.41
C VAL A 595 -4.03 -9.22 -23.90
N GLN A 596 -5.19 -8.96 -24.50
CA GLN A 596 -5.29 -8.68 -25.94
C GLN A 596 -4.60 -7.35 -26.30
N ILE A 597 -4.80 -6.31 -25.49
CA ILE A 597 -4.12 -5.03 -25.63
C ILE A 597 -2.62 -5.17 -25.44
N CYS A 598 -2.18 -5.96 -24.45
CA CYS A 598 -0.75 -6.22 -24.24
C CYS A 598 -0.09 -6.81 -25.49
N GLY A 599 -0.73 -7.80 -26.12
CA GLY A 599 -0.24 -8.42 -27.36
C GLY A 599 -0.27 -7.45 -28.54
N ALA A 600 -1.38 -6.74 -28.74
CA ALA A 600 -1.55 -5.81 -29.85
C ALA A 600 -0.50 -4.67 -29.81
N ILE A 601 -0.31 -4.05 -28.65
CA ILE A 601 0.59 -2.90 -28.54
C ILE A 601 2.07 -3.30 -28.51
N ALA A 602 2.40 -4.48 -27.96
CA ALA A 602 3.75 -5.02 -28.05
C ALA A 602 4.16 -5.26 -29.51
N LYS A 603 3.25 -5.80 -30.32
CA LYS A 603 3.45 -5.98 -31.77
C LYS A 603 3.71 -4.66 -32.49
N VAL A 604 2.97 -3.60 -32.15
CA VAL A 604 3.21 -2.25 -32.70
C VAL A 604 4.59 -1.70 -32.29
N ALA A 605 4.98 -1.88 -31.02
CA ALA A 605 6.31 -1.47 -30.54
C ALA A 605 7.43 -2.21 -31.29
N PHE A 606 7.29 -3.52 -31.46
CA PHE A 606 8.24 -4.35 -32.20
C PHE A 606 8.35 -3.93 -33.68
N ALA A 607 7.22 -3.70 -34.35
CA ALA A 607 7.21 -3.20 -35.72
C ALA A 607 7.92 -1.84 -35.85
N ALA A 608 7.66 -0.91 -34.92
CA ALA A 608 8.31 0.40 -34.88
C ALA A 608 9.83 0.35 -34.58
N LEU A 609 10.33 -0.83 -34.17
CA LEU A 609 11.74 -1.11 -33.88
C LEU A 609 12.38 -2.00 -34.95
N GLY A 610 11.69 -2.27 -36.06
CA GLY A 610 12.21 -3.06 -37.18
C GLY A 610 12.24 -4.57 -36.93
N ILE A 611 11.54 -5.06 -35.91
CA ILE A 611 11.41 -6.50 -35.65
C ILE A 611 10.44 -7.11 -36.67
N SER A 612 10.87 -8.17 -37.33
CA SER A 612 10.09 -8.85 -38.38
C SER A 612 9.51 -10.20 -37.95
N LYS A 613 9.90 -10.74 -36.79
CA LYS A 613 9.44 -12.03 -36.30
C LYS A 613 8.97 -11.96 -34.85
N LEU A 614 7.92 -12.72 -34.55
CA LEU A 614 7.34 -12.84 -33.22
C LEU A 614 7.38 -14.29 -32.79
N ARG A 615 7.70 -14.53 -31.52
CA ARG A 615 7.60 -15.84 -30.88
C ARG A 615 6.49 -15.85 -29.84
N TRP A 616 5.64 -16.88 -29.86
CA TRP A 616 4.64 -17.08 -28.81
C TRP A 616 5.31 -17.62 -27.55
N MET A 617 4.95 -17.06 -26.40
CA MET A 617 5.50 -17.46 -25.10
C MET A 617 4.37 -17.77 -24.14
N ALA A 618 4.25 -19.03 -23.76
CA ALA A 618 3.36 -19.46 -22.70
C ALA A 618 3.98 -19.14 -21.34
N LEU A 619 3.18 -18.55 -20.44
CA LEU A 619 3.61 -18.12 -19.11
C LEU A 619 2.73 -18.76 -18.03
N GLY A 620 3.30 -18.99 -16.84
CA GLY A 620 2.64 -19.64 -15.71
C GLY A 620 2.95 -21.13 -15.61
N SER A 621 2.83 -21.70 -14.40
CA SER A 621 2.99 -23.15 -14.14
C SER A 621 1.79 -23.96 -14.64
N ASP A 622 0.62 -23.33 -14.74
CA ASP A 622 -0.67 -23.94 -15.12
C ASP A 622 -1.16 -23.38 -16.47
N ASN A 623 -0.27 -23.27 -17.45
CA ASN A 623 -0.67 -22.89 -18.81
C ASN A 623 -1.46 -24.04 -19.45
N CYS A 624 -2.59 -23.72 -20.09
CA CYS A 624 -3.44 -24.76 -20.68
C CYS A 624 -2.68 -25.52 -21.79
N PRO A 625 -3.03 -26.79 -22.04
CA PRO A 625 -2.32 -27.61 -23.02
C PRO A 625 -2.22 -26.98 -24.43
N TYR A 626 -3.27 -26.32 -24.92
CA TYR A 626 -3.23 -25.58 -26.21
C TYR A 626 -2.22 -24.42 -26.23
N CYS A 627 -2.04 -23.72 -25.10
CA CYS A 627 -1.04 -22.65 -25.00
C CYS A 627 0.39 -23.21 -24.97
N GLN A 628 0.58 -24.41 -24.42
CA GLN A 628 1.86 -25.09 -24.41
C GLN A 628 2.27 -25.52 -25.83
N GLU A 629 1.34 -26.01 -26.65
CA GLU A 629 1.64 -26.35 -28.04
C GLU A 629 2.10 -25.15 -28.87
N LEU A 630 1.50 -23.97 -28.64
CA LEU A 630 1.92 -22.75 -29.31
C LEU A 630 3.24 -22.20 -28.78
N ASN A 631 3.69 -22.60 -27.59
CA ASN A 631 4.89 -22.06 -26.96
C ASN A 631 6.13 -22.29 -27.83
N GLY A 632 6.86 -21.21 -28.13
CA GLY A 632 8.05 -21.25 -28.97
C GLY A 632 7.77 -21.15 -30.47
N THR A 633 6.51 -21.20 -30.92
CA THR A 633 6.16 -20.98 -32.33
C THR A 633 6.62 -19.59 -32.77
N VAL A 634 7.22 -19.49 -33.96
CA VAL A 634 7.70 -18.23 -34.54
C VAL A 634 7.00 -17.95 -35.86
N VAL A 635 6.47 -16.75 -36.01
CA VAL A 635 5.81 -16.28 -37.25
C VAL A 635 6.36 -14.92 -37.67
N SER A 636 6.17 -14.55 -38.95
CA SER A 636 6.37 -13.16 -39.36
C SER A 636 5.43 -12.24 -38.60
N ILE A 637 5.87 -11.01 -38.30
CA ILE A 637 5.05 -10.02 -37.59
C ILE A 637 3.72 -9.73 -38.31
N GLU A 638 3.64 -9.96 -39.61
CA GLU A 638 2.42 -9.79 -40.43
C GLU A 638 1.50 -11.02 -40.43
N GLN A 639 2.01 -12.18 -40.01
CA GLN A 639 1.28 -13.45 -40.03
C GLN A 639 0.52 -13.70 -38.71
N ASN A 640 -0.51 -14.55 -38.79
CA ASN A 640 -1.21 -15.06 -37.62
C ASN A 640 -0.50 -16.32 -37.10
N PHE A 641 -0.52 -16.53 -35.79
CA PHE A 641 -0.07 -17.80 -35.18
C PHE A 641 -1.04 -18.92 -35.46
N VAL A 642 -2.34 -18.61 -35.48
CA VAL A 642 -3.41 -19.55 -35.83
C VAL A 642 -4.40 -18.91 -36.80
N SER A 643 -4.85 -19.68 -37.77
CA SER A 643 -5.82 -19.26 -38.78
C SER A 643 -7.25 -19.50 -38.31
N LYS A 644 -8.21 -18.79 -38.92
CA LYS A 644 -9.63 -19.08 -38.72
C LYS A 644 -9.92 -20.52 -39.18
N ASP A 645 -10.73 -21.24 -38.42
CA ASP A 645 -11.17 -22.61 -38.70
C ASP A 645 -10.05 -23.68 -38.63
N GLN A 646 -8.88 -23.32 -38.10
CA GLN A 646 -7.84 -24.26 -37.74
C GLN A 646 -8.25 -25.03 -36.47
N SER A 647 -7.99 -26.35 -36.45
CA SER A 647 -8.16 -27.19 -35.27
C SER A 647 -6.80 -27.36 -34.59
N LEU A 648 -6.72 -27.03 -33.30
CA LEU A 648 -5.58 -27.36 -32.45
C LEU A 648 -5.90 -28.63 -31.68
N GLU A 649 -5.03 -29.63 -31.78
CA GLU A 649 -5.16 -30.85 -30.98
C GLU A 649 -4.44 -30.66 -29.64
N SER A 650 -4.75 -31.47 -28.63
CA SER A 650 -4.07 -31.44 -27.35
C SER A 650 -4.53 -32.63 -26.50
N GLU A 651 -3.85 -32.92 -25.38
CA GLU A 651 -4.29 -33.93 -24.40
C GLU A 651 -5.75 -33.74 -23.91
N ASP A 652 -6.25 -32.49 -23.85
CA ASP A 652 -7.62 -32.15 -23.43
C ASP A 652 -8.65 -32.15 -24.61
N GLY A 653 -8.26 -32.59 -25.81
CA GLY A 653 -9.12 -32.68 -26.98
C GLY A 653 -8.80 -31.67 -28.10
N THR A 654 -9.77 -31.41 -28.98
CA THR A 654 -9.60 -30.53 -30.16
C THR A 654 -10.28 -29.18 -29.95
N MET A 655 -9.53 -28.08 -30.07
CA MET A 655 -10.04 -26.71 -30.06
C MET A 655 -10.16 -26.16 -31.49
N ASN A 656 -11.38 -25.80 -31.90
CA ASN A 656 -11.62 -25.12 -33.17
C ASN A 656 -11.45 -23.61 -33.02
N VAL A 657 -10.50 -23.04 -33.75
CA VAL A 657 -10.15 -21.61 -33.71
C VAL A 657 -11.22 -20.79 -34.44
N ARG A 658 -12.02 -20.04 -33.66
CA ARG A 658 -13.14 -19.23 -34.20
C ARG A 658 -12.68 -17.93 -34.87
N LYS A 659 -11.53 -17.39 -34.48
CA LYS A 659 -10.97 -16.14 -34.99
C LYS A 659 -9.45 -16.29 -35.14
N PRO A 660 -8.86 -15.76 -36.22
CA PRO A 660 -7.42 -15.79 -36.38
C PRO A 660 -6.76 -14.97 -35.26
N ALA A 661 -5.64 -15.46 -34.72
CA ALA A 661 -4.93 -14.78 -33.64
C ALA A 661 -3.50 -14.45 -34.08
N SER A 662 -3.19 -13.16 -34.16
CA SER A 662 -1.83 -12.65 -34.41
C SER A 662 -1.03 -12.38 -33.12
N HIS A 663 -1.71 -12.45 -31.97
CA HIS A 663 -1.16 -12.34 -30.63
C HIS A 663 -2.16 -12.94 -29.62
N PRO A 664 -1.75 -13.23 -28.36
CA PRO A 664 -2.64 -13.62 -27.28
C PRO A 664 -3.75 -12.59 -26.98
N PRO A 665 -4.85 -13.01 -26.34
CA PRO A 665 -5.17 -14.36 -25.88
C PRO A 665 -5.74 -15.25 -26.99
N LEU A 666 -5.50 -16.57 -26.90
CA LEU A 666 -6.16 -17.55 -27.77
C LEU A 666 -7.61 -17.85 -27.31
N HIS A 667 -7.80 -17.95 -25.99
CA HIS A 667 -9.08 -18.21 -25.35
C HIS A 667 -9.17 -17.39 -24.04
N GLY A 668 -10.36 -17.37 -23.43
CA GLY A 668 -10.55 -16.67 -22.17
C GLY A 668 -9.67 -17.21 -21.04
N GLY A 669 -9.04 -16.33 -20.27
CA GLY A 669 -8.15 -16.68 -19.15
C GLY A 669 -6.71 -17.00 -19.55
N CYS A 670 -6.35 -16.87 -20.83
CA CYS A 670 -5.00 -17.05 -21.32
C CYS A 670 -4.07 -15.91 -20.82
N VAL A 671 -2.90 -16.25 -20.28
CA VAL A 671 -1.88 -15.28 -19.79
C VAL A 671 -0.63 -15.19 -20.68
N CYS A 672 -0.67 -15.83 -21.85
CA CYS A 672 0.46 -15.88 -22.80
C CYS A 672 0.85 -14.50 -23.32
N GLN A 673 2.06 -14.39 -23.85
CA GLN A 673 2.63 -13.18 -24.43
C GLN A 673 3.31 -13.48 -25.76
N ILE A 674 3.58 -12.44 -26.55
CA ILE A 674 4.52 -12.50 -27.67
C ILE A 674 5.84 -11.86 -27.26
N VAL A 675 6.95 -12.34 -27.83
CA VAL A 675 8.29 -11.76 -27.68
C VAL A 675 8.94 -11.55 -29.05
N ALA A 676 9.84 -10.59 -29.16
CA ALA A 676 10.56 -10.25 -30.40
C ALA A 676 11.64 -11.29 -30.70
N GLU A 677 11.66 -11.85 -31.92
CA GLU A 677 12.66 -12.85 -32.34
C GLU A 677 13.68 -12.30 -33.34
#